data_AF-A0AAV8V944-F1
#
_entry.id   AF-A0AAV8V944-F1
#
_cell.length_a   1.000
_cell.length_b   1.000
_cell.length_c   1.000
_cell.angle_alpha   90.00
_cell.angle_beta   90.00
_cell.angle_gamma   90.00
#
_symmetry.space_group_name_H-M   'P 1'
#
loop_
_entity.id
_entity.type
_entity.pdbx_description
1 polymer ?
#
loop_
_entity_poly.entity_id
_entity_poly.type
_entity_poly.pdbx_seq_one_letter_code
_entity_poly.pdbx_strand_id
1 'polypeptide(L)'
;MSSSCVVDIQCFRIGDSEDLKLKWAVKELAIYDGQMSHHYIFKPPFHFGCLPGNLQREARWVTNFHHGLPWNMGDEALQNLPRILRQATKSVDLVYVKGMEKAAFLRKFLDKPVVEFLEQPKLKCGLPECYHHKIDRCACGLANDSKSRTRIMLNAYLSDRMLQSAVVPCFKVNMSSETITSLSSTIVKTTEEAVKLVKTKEEIISQVNLVKGNVKLLETAIKSIIGSQEQTENPFRLEGNLALLKYYLAKLQYLLHESSKVGGGLDNTEKKQRSRHLVWHSINSCFKGRVCTGLIANLSIKDPLCFLNKAFNNFQRKIKTHRQKSMLKVNVVLVCNFIKPQSGDIDKKTFATKNHTIDINTNLKTWYRDNVIHTLANKLEEFSEKDSGWALLEVLHLKVNINNFSPLKGGTSTYVSLPDFISQKKNVLPLSLSEYRNSNRELINLLVLSTENIIRKKVPFAIYADLESILEPCESLGADNGKTVNYQKHTAFSVAYYLKCSYDDSLSSFKLYRNHDCISWFISELKDIAFNVNSILKNSKEMETLSFEQEINYETATHCHICNKPFTSNDIKVRDHCHLTSKYRGAAHQDCNLNYQNSFNIPVVFHNLSGYDSNFIMKQLATGFAGPIRLLPVNKEKYISFTKIVEGTEVQLRFIDSYRFMSSSLDKLSSYLEDEKKTIVRAHCNTDKEFNLLTRKGVFPYDYIDSWERFTEPCLPSKTNFYSQLYDQCITDQDYQHALDVWKTFNIKTLGEYSDLYLKNYVLLLADIFENFRRTCLLTYELDPLHFYTAPGLAFDAMLKTTGVQLELLTDIEKLMFIERGIRGGVSQCSNRYAKANNKYMKDEYDSNQESTYLMYFDINNLYGAAMFEYLPYGEFEFLEANEIENLDIMNIPDNAEVGYIFDCDLEYPTYLHQLHSDLPLAPQHMTPPIPSRSKLKKLLLTLYPKNNYVVHYRNLKMYLKHGLRLKKINRVLRFKQSPWLKKYIDLNTTLRQQAKNDFDKIFYKLMINSVYGKLMENVRKYRDVRMTTKWEGRYGAQNYIAKPNFHSCSIFDDDMIIIEMNKLEILFNKPIYAGFCVLDISKTFLYEFHYDYILPKFQDKAKLLYTDTDSLIYQLNVPDIYEHIKEDSHRFDTSDYEPNNPYGIEQKNKKVPGLMKDENNGQIMLEFVGLRAKNVCL
;
A
#
# COMPACT_ATOMS: atom_id res chain seq x y z
N MET A 1 -24.29 -8.07 45.43
CA MET A 1 -22.86 -7.74 45.54
C MET A 1 -22.41 -8.11 46.94
N SER A 2 -21.40 -8.95 47.12
CA SER A 2 -20.68 -9.00 48.40
C SER A 2 -19.77 -7.79 48.47
N SER A 3 -19.97 -6.89 49.43
CA SER A 3 -19.13 -5.69 49.59
C SER A 3 -17.72 -6.12 50.02
N SER A 4 -16.66 -5.52 49.46
CA SER A 4 -15.28 -5.96 49.73
C SER A 4 -14.34 -4.79 49.91
N CYS A 5 -13.38 -4.88 50.83
CA CYS A 5 -12.35 -3.86 51.02
C CYS A 5 -10.94 -4.41 50.84
N VAL A 6 -10.00 -3.52 50.50
CA VAL A 6 -8.56 -3.82 50.47
C VAL A 6 -7.90 -3.17 51.68
N VAL A 7 -7.02 -3.91 52.37
CA VAL A 7 -6.29 -3.44 53.54
C VAL A 7 -4.79 -3.62 53.32
N ASP A 8 -4.00 -2.60 53.62
CA ASP A 8 -2.54 -2.67 53.71
C ASP A 8 -2.06 -2.16 55.07
N ILE A 9 -1.04 -2.84 55.64
CA ILE A 9 -0.52 -2.56 56.98
C ILE A 9 1.00 -2.51 56.94
N GLN A 10 1.60 -1.55 57.64
CA GLN A 10 3.03 -1.49 57.88
C GLN A 10 3.34 -1.49 59.38
N CYS A 11 4.39 -2.20 59.77
CA CYS A 11 4.75 -2.45 61.16
C CYS A 11 6.26 -2.31 61.39
N PHE A 12 6.65 -2.01 62.62
CA PHE A 12 8.01 -2.20 63.10
C PHE A 12 8.15 -3.52 63.87
N ARG A 13 9.33 -4.14 63.80
CA ARG A 13 9.66 -5.29 64.65
C ARG A 13 10.04 -4.79 66.05
N ILE A 14 9.46 -5.40 67.08
CA ILE A 14 9.68 -4.99 68.48
C ILE A 14 10.15 -6.13 69.40
N GLY A 15 10.19 -7.35 68.89
CA GLY A 15 10.71 -8.51 69.61
C GLY A 15 10.77 -9.74 68.71
N ASP A 16 11.28 -10.85 69.25
CA ASP A 16 11.47 -12.11 68.51
C ASP A 16 10.44 -13.19 68.87
N SER A 17 9.32 -12.79 69.48
CA SER A 17 8.21 -13.69 69.84
C SER A 17 7.60 -14.39 68.62
N GLU A 18 7.19 -15.66 68.77
CA GLU A 18 6.37 -16.35 67.76
C GLU A 18 4.95 -15.77 67.65
N ASP A 19 4.48 -15.08 68.69
CA ASP A 19 3.21 -14.35 68.58
C ASP A 19 3.41 -13.03 67.82
N LEU A 20 2.93 -13.00 66.58
CA LEU A 20 2.95 -11.83 65.70
C LEU A 20 2.42 -10.54 66.36
N LYS A 21 1.50 -10.62 67.35
CA LYS A 21 0.99 -9.44 68.10
C LYS A 21 2.02 -8.80 69.02
N LEU A 22 2.96 -9.59 69.52
CA LEU A 22 4.05 -9.17 70.41
C LEU A 22 5.39 -9.02 69.65
N LYS A 23 5.44 -9.53 68.41
CA LYS A 23 6.58 -9.42 67.49
C LYS A 23 6.59 -8.09 66.73
N TRP A 24 5.41 -7.55 66.40
CA TRP A 24 5.26 -6.39 65.51
C TRP A 24 4.38 -5.29 66.11
N ALA A 25 4.86 -4.05 66.07
CA ALA A 25 4.08 -2.86 66.37
C ALA A 25 3.54 -2.25 65.07
N VAL A 26 2.21 -2.21 64.91
CA VAL A 26 1.58 -1.56 63.74
C VAL A 26 1.87 -0.07 63.78
N LYS A 27 2.32 0.47 62.65
CA LYS A 27 2.66 1.88 62.49
C LYS A 27 1.73 2.61 61.54
N GLU A 28 1.36 1.98 60.44
CA GLU A 28 0.52 2.56 59.39
C GLU A 28 -0.53 1.54 58.95
N LEU A 29 -1.77 1.99 58.76
CA LEU A 29 -2.89 1.20 58.27
C LEU A 29 -3.63 1.98 57.18
N ALA A 30 -3.77 1.38 56.00
CA ALA A 30 -4.55 1.91 54.90
C ALA A 30 -5.69 0.93 54.55
N ILE A 31 -6.90 1.45 54.38
CA ILE A 31 -8.10 0.66 54.07
C ILE A 31 -8.86 1.35 52.95
N TYR A 32 -9.26 0.60 51.93
CA TYR A 32 -10.11 1.09 50.85
C TYR A 32 -11.34 0.23 50.72
N ASP A 33 -12.51 0.84 50.87
CA ASP A 33 -13.80 0.15 50.92
C ASP A 33 -14.52 0.05 49.57
N GLY A 34 -13.87 0.55 48.50
CA GLY A 34 -14.44 0.64 47.16
C GLY A 34 -14.88 2.06 46.77
N GLN A 35 -15.10 2.96 47.74
CA GLN A 35 -15.49 4.35 47.48
C GLN A 35 -14.50 5.37 48.07
N MET A 36 -13.99 5.15 49.29
CA MET A 36 -13.07 6.06 49.98
C MET A 36 -11.87 5.30 50.59
N SER A 37 -10.71 5.98 50.69
CA SER A 37 -9.52 5.44 51.34
C SER A 37 -9.36 6.05 52.74
N HIS A 38 -9.27 5.20 53.76
CA HIS A 38 -9.01 5.57 55.15
C HIS A 38 -7.56 5.26 55.52
N HIS A 39 -6.89 6.18 56.21
CA HIS A 39 -5.47 6.07 56.54
C HIS A 39 -5.23 6.45 58.00
N TYR A 40 -4.51 5.60 58.74
CA TYR A 40 -4.25 5.77 60.17
C TYR A 40 -2.76 5.55 60.50
N ILE A 41 -2.20 6.42 61.35
CA ILE A 41 -0.83 6.32 61.87
C ILE A 41 -0.87 6.15 63.38
N PHE A 42 -0.25 5.08 63.88
CA PHE A 42 -0.32 4.69 65.29
C PHE A 42 0.90 5.17 66.09
N LYS A 43 0.63 5.61 67.34
CA LYS A 43 1.61 5.91 68.37
C LYS A 43 2.34 4.64 68.81
N PRO A 44 3.66 4.74 69.07
CA PRO A 44 4.42 3.57 69.49
C PRO A 44 3.97 3.08 70.87
N PRO A 45 4.02 1.75 71.13
CA PRO A 45 3.60 1.19 72.40
C PRO A 45 4.55 1.54 73.58
N PHE A 46 5.76 2.02 73.29
CA PHE A 46 6.75 2.45 74.29
C PHE A 46 7.83 3.36 73.65
N HIS A 47 8.65 4.00 74.48
CA HIS A 47 9.69 4.93 74.02
C HIS A 47 10.80 4.21 73.24
N PHE A 48 11.33 4.84 72.18
CA PHE A 48 12.33 4.23 71.29
C PHE A 48 13.56 3.67 72.02
N GLY A 49 13.99 4.36 73.09
CA GLY A 49 15.13 3.93 73.92
C GLY A 49 14.93 2.60 74.65
N CYS A 50 13.68 2.12 74.77
CA CYS A 50 13.36 0.83 75.38
C CYS A 50 13.54 -0.35 74.40
N LEU A 51 13.76 -0.09 73.10
CA LEU A 51 14.10 -1.15 72.14
C LEU A 51 15.55 -1.64 72.38
N PRO A 52 15.83 -2.94 72.27
CA PRO A 52 17.19 -3.47 72.17
C PRO A 52 18.00 -2.79 71.06
N GLY A 53 19.31 -2.59 71.26
CA GLY A 53 20.16 -1.79 70.37
C GLY A 53 20.28 -2.30 68.92
N ASN A 54 19.99 -3.58 68.66
CA ASN A 54 19.84 -4.13 67.30
C ASN A 54 18.51 -3.69 66.66
N LEU A 55 17.40 -3.76 67.39
CA LEU A 55 16.08 -3.33 66.90
C LEU A 55 15.98 -1.81 66.74
N GLN A 56 16.70 -1.02 67.54
CA GLN A 56 16.83 0.43 67.31
C GLN A 56 17.50 0.72 65.96
N ARG A 57 18.52 -0.05 65.57
CA ARG A 57 19.21 0.12 64.29
C ARG A 57 18.29 -0.26 63.12
N GLU A 58 17.57 -1.37 63.24
CA GLU A 58 16.57 -1.78 62.25
C GLU A 58 15.46 -0.72 62.12
N ALA A 59 14.86 -0.29 63.22
CA ALA A 59 13.81 0.72 63.21
C ALA A 59 14.27 2.06 62.60
N ARG A 60 15.53 2.50 62.84
CA ARG A 60 16.12 3.67 62.16
C ARG A 60 16.29 3.43 60.65
N TRP A 61 16.72 2.24 60.25
CA TRP A 61 16.88 1.91 58.84
C TRP A 61 15.54 1.91 58.11
N VAL A 62 14.51 1.26 58.66
CA VAL A 62 13.18 1.21 58.02
C VAL A 62 12.53 2.60 57.99
N THR A 63 12.75 3.42 59.04
CA THR A 63 12.34 4.84 59.06
C THR A 63 12.99 5.63 57.94
N ASN A 64 14.31 5.53 57.78
CA ASN A 64 15.05 6.38 56.84
C ASN A 64 14.96 5.90 55.38
N PHE A 65 14.76 4.60 55.14
CA PHE A 65 14.93 4.00 53.81
C PHE A 65 13.72 3.22 53.28
N HIS A 66 12.66 3.00 54.07
CA HIS A 66 11.49 2.21 53.63
C HIS A 66 10.15 2.93 53.82
N HIS A 67 9.70 3.17 55.05
CA HIS A 67 8.38 3.76 55.31
C HIS A 67 8.39 5.27 55.59
N GLY A 68 9.53 5.89 55.90
CA GLY A 68 9.61 7.36 56.08
C GLY A 68 8.99 7.92 57.38
N LEU A 69 8.28 7.09 58.15
CA LEU A 69 7.63 7.49 59.42
C LEU A 69 8.54 7.32 60.65
N PRO A 70 8.82 8.39 61.44
CA PRO A 70 9.57 8.30 62.70
C PRO A 70 8.86 7.45 63.76
N TRP A 71 9.66 6.77 64.61
CA TRP A 71 9.14 5.91 65.68
C TRP A 71 8.10 6.60 66.57
N ASN A 72 8.33 7.87 66.94
CA ASN A 72 7.48 8.64 67.85
C ASN A 72 6.25 9.29 67.18
N MET A 73 6.12 9.22 65.84
CA MET A 73 5.02 9.86 65.09
C MET A 73 3.68 9.11 65.27
N GLY A 74 2.54 9.78 65.14
CA GLY A 74 1.23 9.13 65.08
C GLY A 74 0.23 9.73 66.06
N ASP A 75 -1.03 9.66 65.68
CA ASP A 75 -2.12 10.34 66.40
C ASP A 75 -3.07 9.34 67.07
N GLU A 76 -3.05 8.07 66.64
CA GLU A 76 -3.91 7.00 67.17
C GLU A 76 -3.20 6.08 68.16
N ALA A 77 -3.88 5.68 69.23
CA ALA A 77 -3.34 4.71 70.18
C ALA A 77 -3.49 3.27 69.65
N LEU A 78 -2.44 2.44 69.77
CA LEU A 78 -2.43 1.06 69.24
C LEU A 78 -3.58 0.19 69.77
N GLN A 79 -4.07 0.47 70.99
CA GLN A 79 -5.24 -0.18 71.60
C GLN A 79 -6.54 -0.01 70.79
N ASN A 80 -6.63 1.03 69.95
CA ASN A 80 -7.79 1.31 69.11
C ASN A 80 -7.81 0.46 67.82
N LEU A 81 -6.69 -0.18 67.44
CA LEU A 81 -6.53 -0.92 66.19
C LEU A 81 -7.65 -1.96 65.94
N PRO A 82 -8.04 -2.82 66.92
CA PRO A 82 -9.11 -3.80 66.70
C PRO A 82 -10.47 -3.14 66.44
N ARG A 83 -10.75 -2.02 67.12
CA ARG A 83 -11.99 -1.25 66.93
C ARG A 83 -12.03 -0.62 65.53
N ILE A 84 -10.92 0.00 65.10
CA ILE A 84 -10.79 0.64 63.79
C ILE A 84 -10.98 -0.39 62.67
N LEU A 85 -10.27 -1.52 62.73
CA LEU A 85 -10.38 -2.58 61.73
C LEU A 85 -11.81 -3.15 61.65
N ARG A 86 -12.47 -3.43 62.78
CA ARG A 86 -13.85 -3.95 62.79
C ARG A 86 -14.86 -2.93 62.30
N GLN A 87 -14.68 -1.64 62.59
CA GLN A 87 -15.58 -0.59 62.14
C GLN A 87 -15.42 -0.32 60.64
N ALA A 88 -14.19 -0.18 60.16
CA ALA A 88 -13.88 0.06 58.75
C ALA A 88 -14.27 -1.12 57.85
N THR A 89 -14.29 -2.34 58.39
CA THR A 89 -14.68 -3.55 57.66
C THR A 89 -16.10 -4.03 58.01
N LYS A 90 -16.90 -3.23 58.74
CA LYS A 90 -18.23 -3.64 59.22
C LYS A 90 -19.20 -3.90 58.08
N SER A 91 -19.19 -3.05 57.06
CA SER A 91 -20.10 -3.06 55.91
C SER A 91 -19.64 -3.96 54.77
N VAL A 92 -18.47 -4.62 54.88
CA VAL A 92 -17.88 -5.47 53.83
C VAL A 92 -17.88 -6.95 54.23
N ASP A 93 -18.22 -7.82 53.30
CA ASP A 93 -18.26 -9.28 53.47
C ASP A 93 -16.89 -9.94 53.30
N LEU A 94 -15.96 -9.30 52.56
CA LEU A 94 -14.66 -9.87 52.22
C LEU A 94 -13.52 -8.86 52.30
N VAL A 95 -12.38 -9.26 52.88
CA VAL A 95 -11.20 -8.39 53.05
C VAL A 95 -10.00 -8.93 52.26
N TYR A 96 -9.43 -8.12 51.38
CA TYR A 96 -8.24 -8.47 50.62
C TYR A 96 -6.98 -7.81 51.20
N VAL A 97 -5.88 -8.56 51.28
CA VAL A 97 -4.60 -8.04 51.81
C VAL A 97 -3.42 -8.67 51.07
N LYS A 98 -2.37 -7.87 50.90
CA LYS A 98 -1.14 -8.29 50.22
C LYS A 98 -0.17 -8.97 51.18
N GLY A 99 0.12 -10.25 50.95
CA GLY A 99 1.13 -11.02 51.68
C GLY A 99 0.61 -11.84 52.88
N MET A 100 1.09 -13.07 52.99
CA MET A 100 0.63 -14.10 53.93
C MET A 100 0.72 -13.67 55.39
N GLU A 101 1.80 -13.00 55.78
CA GLU A 101 2.03 -12.56 57.16
C GLU A 101 1.02 -11.49 57.59
N LYS A 102 0.68 -10.56 56.69
CA LYS A 102 -0.34 -9.52 56.92
C LYS A 102 -1.74 -10.12 56.96
N ALA A 103 -2.02 -11.10 56.09
CA ALA A 103 -3.28 -11.86 56.12
C ALA A 103 -3.44 -12.61 57.46
N ALA A 104 -2.38 -13.28 57.93
CA ALA A 104 -2.38 -13.96 59.21
C ALA A 104 -2.57 -12.98 60.38
N PHE A 105 -1.96 -11.79 60.32
CA PHE A 105 -2.14 -10.74 61.32
C PHE A 105 -3.60 -10.23 61.36
N LEU A 106 -4.21 -9.93 60.21
CA LEU A 106 -5.58 -9.42 60.12
C LEU A 106 -6.65 -10.42 60.58
N ARG A 107 -6.48 -11.71 60.25
CA ARG A 107 -7.38 -12.79 60.70
C ARG A 107 -7.50 -12.90 62.22
N LYS A 108 -6.52 -12.38 62.99
CA LYS A 108 -6.57 -12.37 64.46
C LYS A 108 -7.47 -11.27 65.05
N PHE A 109 -7.94 -10.31 64.24
CA PHE A 109 -8.75 -9.17 64.69
C PHE A 109 -10.12 -9.08 64.01
N LEU A 110 -10.26 -9.73 62.85
CA LEU A 110 -11.46 -9.73 62.02
C LEU A 110 -12.11 -11.12 61.99
N ASP A 111 -13.39 -11.19 62.32
CA ASP A 111 -14.20 -12.42 62.27
C ASP A 111 -14.79 -12.65 60.86
N LYS A 112 -14.08 -12.22 59.81
CA LYS A 112 -14.51 -12.26 58.40
C LYS A 112 -13.42 -12.83 57.49
N PRO A 113 -13.75 -13.37 56.31
CA PRO A 113 -12.76 -14.03 55.46
C PRO A 113 -11.75 -13.00 54.90
N VAL A 114 -10.47 -13.23 55.22
CA VAL A 114 -9.34 -12.42 54.72
C VAL A 114 -8.60 -13.20 53.62
N VAL A 115 -8.61 -12.67 52.40
CA VAL A 115 -8.05 -13.29 51.19
C VAL A 115 -6.70 -12.66 50.85
N GLU A 116 -5.68 -13.50 50.74
CA GLU A 116 -4.32 -13.11 50.36
C GLU A 116 -4.17 -13.10 48.82
N PHE A 117 -3.44 -12.13 48.27
CA PHE A 117 -2.92 -12.20 46.90
C PHE A 117 -1.38 -12.10 46.83
N LEU A 118 -0.75 -12.87 45.92
CA LEU A 118 0.70 -13.11 45.83
C LEU A 118 1.47 -12.02 45.04
N GLU A 119 2.71 -11.74 45.44
CA GLU A 119 3.64 -10.78 44.80
C GLU A 119 4.31 -11.32 43.52
N GLN A 120 4.35 -10.51 42.44
CA GLN A 120 5.43 -10.40 41.41
C GLN A 120 5.29 -9.09 40.60
N PRO A 121 6.36 -8.58 39.94
CA PRO A 121 7.55 -7.92 40.50
C PRO A 121 7.27 -6.44 40.92
N LYS A 122 8.20 -5.79 41.62
CA LYS A 122 8.11 -4.35 41.96
C LYS A 122 8.14 -3.49 40.69
N LEU A 123 6.99 -2.92 40.33
CA LEU A 123 6.88 -1.86 39.32
C LEU A 123 7.39 -0.54 39.92
N LYS A 124 8.11 0.28 39.13
CA LYS A 124 8.60 1.61 39.58
C LYS A 124 7.44 2.45 40.12
N CYS A 125 7.66 3.07 41.28
CA CYS A 125 6.66 3.94 41.91
C CYS A 125 6.69 5.31 41.22
N GLY A 126 5.56 5.77 40.69
CA GLY A 126 5.32 7.18 40.43
C GLY A 126 5.00 7.89 41.74
N LEU A 127 5.36 9.17 41.85
CA LEU A 127 5.18 9.99 43.06
C LEU A 127 3.72 9.99 43.53
N PRO A 128 3.43 9.57 44.77
CA PRO A 128 2.13 9.83 45.40
C PRO A 128 2.22 11.07 46.31
N GLU A 129 1.32 12.02 46.13
CA GLU A 129 1.07 13.08 47.11
C GLU A 129 0.37 12.46 48.35
N CYS A 130 1.15 12.09 49.36
CA CYS A 130 0.63 11.68 50.66
C CYS A 130 0.92 12.77 51.69
N TYR A 131 -0.12 13.33 52.31
CA TYR A 131 -0.02 14.44 53.29
C TYR A 131 0.88 14.16 54.51
N HIS A 132 1.21 12.89 54.80
CA HIS A 132 2.04 12.48 55.94
C HIS A 132 3.51 12.18 55.59
N HIS A 133 3.89 12.12 54.30
CA HIS A 133 5.24 11.80 53.86
C HIS A 133 5.86 12.97 53.08
N LYS A 134 7.03 13.45 53.51
CA LYS A 134 7.75 14.57 52.86
C LYS A 134 8.95 14.14 52.01
N ILE A 135 9.02 12.87 51.57
CA ILE A 135 10.19 12.31 50.88
C ILE A 135 9.77 11.56 49.60
N ASP A 136 10.40 11.89 48.46
CA ASP A 136 10.08 11.43 47.10
C ASP A 136 10.23 9.91 46.83
N ARG A 137 10.75 9.13 47.79
CA ARG A 137 11.01 7.69 47.63
C ARG A 137 10.62 6.86 48.86
N CYS A 138 9.37 6.96 49.32
CA CYS A 138 8.84 6.09 50.38
C CYS A 138 7.80 5.08 49.85
N ALA A 139 7.68 3.92 50.50
CA ALA A 139 6.62 2.95 50.23
C ALA A 139 5.41 3.28 51.13
N CYS A 140 4.44 4.06 50.65
CA CYS A 140 3.21 4.38 51.38
C CYS A 140 2.11 3.34 51.12
N GLY A 141 1.34 2.95 52.15
CA GLY A 141 0.21 2.01 52.03
C GLY A 141 -0.88 2.48 51.05
N LEU A 142 -1.11 3.80 50.95
CA LEU A 142 -2.13 4.41 50.07
C LEU A 142 -1.80 4.24 48.57
N ALA A 143 -0.51 4.22 48.19
CA ALA A 143 -0.08 4.12 46.80
C ALA A 143 -0.21 2.68 46.22
N ASN A 144 -0.33 1.67 47.08
CA ASN A 144 -0.57 0.27 46.70
C ASN A 144 -2.05 -0.02 46.37
N ASP A 145 -2.96 0.86 46.80
CA ASP A 145 -4.41 0.72 46.65
C ASP A 145 -4.88 0.97 45.20
N SER A 146 -4.35 2.01 44.55
CA SER A 146 -4.71 2.41 43.17
C SER A 146 -4.44 1.33 42.10
N LYS A 147 -3.43 0.48 42.31
CA LYS A 147 -3.03 -0.60 41.38
C LYS A 147 -3.80 -1.91 41.58
N SER A 148 -4.45 -2.07 42.74
CA SER A 148 -5.32 -3.21 43.05
C SER A 148 -6.70 -3.08 42.38
N ARG A 149 -7.15 -1.84 42.10
CA ARG A 149 -8.38 -1.49 41.37
C ARG A 149 -8.52 -2.20 40.02
N THR A 150 -7.49 -2.17 39.16
CA THR A 150 -7.55 -2.70 37.78
C THR A 150 -7.76 -4.22 37.73
N ARG A 151 -7.23 -4.94 38.72
CA ARG A 151 -7.29 -6.40 38.79
C ARG A 151 -8.59 -6.90 39.44
N ILE A 152 -9.17 -6.10 40.35
CA ILE A 152 -10.51 -6.32 40.91
C ILE A 152 -11.59 -6.08 39.86
N MET A 153 -11.46 -5.05 39.01
CA MET A 153 -12.40 -4.80 37.90
C MET A 153 -12.46 -5.96 36.89
N LEU A 154 -11.32 -6.61 36.59
CA LEU A 154 -11.27 -7.77 35.70
C LEU A 154 -11.95 -9.02 36.31
N ASN A 155 -11.81 -9.24 37.62
CA ASN A 155 -12.48 -10.35 38.31
C ASN A 155 -13.97 -10.09 38.53
N ALA A 156 -14.38 -8.86 38.82
CA ALA A 156 -15.77 -8.46 38.94
C ALA A 156 -16.53 -8.60 37.61
N TYR A 157 -15.89 -8.24 36.49
CA TYR A 157 -16.43 -8.42 35.14
C TYR A 157 -16.68 -9.90 34.77
N LEU A 158 -15.88 -10.81 35.32
CA LEU A 158 -15.96 -12.25 35.04
C LEU A 158 -16.92 -13.01 35.97
N SER A 159 -17.14 -12.54 37.20
CA SER A 159 -18.11 -13.17 38.11
C SER A 159 -19.56 -12.82 37.80
N ASP A 160 -19.84 -11.64 37.21
CA ASP A 160 -21.21 -11.18 36.93
C ASP A 160 -21.86 -11.90 35.73
N ARG A 161 -21.07 -12.41 34.76
CA ARG A 161 -21.60 -13.16 33.60
C ARG A 161 -22.02 -14.60 33.92
N MET A 162 -21.65 -15.17 35.07
CA MET A 162 -22.00 -16.57 35.39
C MET A 162 -23.38 -16.73 36.05
N LEU A 163 -24.02 -15.65 36.53
CA LEU A 163 -25.29 -15.75 37.29
C LEU A 163 -26.52 -15.18 36.59
N GLN A 164 -26.41 -14.54 35.41
CA GLN A 164 -27.56 -13.95 34.71
C GLN A 164 -27.77 -14.54 33.30
N SER A 165 -27.92 -15.86 33.20
CA SER A 165 -28.48 -16.56 32.02
C SER A 165 -29.96 -16.91 32.18
N ALA A 166 -30.72 -16.04 32.85
CA ALA A 166 -32.18 -16.05 32.78
C ALA A 166 -32.70 -14.60 32.69
N VAL A 167 -33.24 -14.28 31.51
CA VAL A 167 -34.16 -13.15 31.21
C VAL A 167 -33.53 -11.74 31.13
N VAL A 168 -33.65 -11.15 29.94
CA VAL A 168 -33.40 -9.73 29.53
C VAL A 168 -34.66 -8.88 29.89
N PRO A 169 -34.68 -7.53 30.06
CA PRO A 169 -33.67 -6.46 29.80
C PRO A 169 -33.47 -5.40 30.92
N CYS A 170 -32.32 -4.73 30.96
CA CYS A 170 -32.19 -3.28 30.74
C CYS A 170 -30.76 -2.80 31.02
N PHE A 171 -30.09 -2.37 29.96
CA PHE A 171 -28.84 -1.60 30.03
C PHE A 171 -29.13 -0.17 30.50
N LYS A 172 -28.29 0.34 31.42
CA LYS A 172 -27.88 1.75 31.48
C LYS A 172 -26.67 1.90 32.41
N VAL A 173 -25.45 1.92 31.87
CA VAL A 173 -24.34 2.82 32.25
C VAL A 173 -23.37 2.92 31.06
N ASN A 174 -22.94 4.15 30.76
CA ASN A 174 -21.96 4.57 29.75
C ASN A 174 -20.49 4.40 30.23
N MET A 175 -19.58 4.12 29.26
CA MET A 175 -18.09 4.18 29.26
C MET A 175 -17.34 3.05 30.03
N SER A 176 -16.41 2.24 29.47
CA SER A 176 -15.43 2.40 28.37
C SER A 176 -15.27 1.14 27.47
N SER A 177 -14.68 1.34 26.29
CA SER A 177 -14.74 0.51 25.07
C SER A 177 -13.47 -0.33 24.77
N GLU A 178 -13.11 -1.32 25.60
CA GLU A 178 -11.99 -2.22 25.26
C GLU A 178 -12.46 -3.61 24.80
N THR A 179 -12.06 -4.02 23.58
CA THR A 179 -12.35 -5.34 23.01
C THR A 179 -11.42 -6.44 23.57
N ILE A 180 -11.87 -7.70 23.57
CA ILE A 180 -11.07 -8.88 23.95
C ILE A 180 -9.82 -8.95 23.06
N THR A 181 -9.99 -8.57 21.80
CA THR A 181 -8.90 -8.45 20.82
C THR A 181 -7.79 -7.50 21.30
N SER A 182 -8.12 -6.28 21.75
CA SER A 182 -7.15 -5.30 22.28
C SER A 182 -6.37 -5.87 23.47
N LEU A 183 -7.10 -6.41 24.45
CA LEU A 183 -6.53 -7.02 25.66
C LEU A 183 -5.58 -8.18 25.33
N SER A 184 -5.95 -9.03 24.37
CA SER A 184 -5.11 -10.16 23.95
C SER A 184 -3.79 -9.71 23.29
N SER A 185 -3.79 -8.56 22.59
CA SER A 185 -2.57 -7.98 22.02
C SER A 185 -1.61 -7.47 23.10
N THR A 186 -2.13 -6.82 24.14
CA THR A 186 -1.33 -6.39 25.30
C THR A 186 -0.69 -7.58 26.01
N ILE A 187 -1.46 -8.65 26.25
CA ILE A 187 -0.95 -9.88 26.88
C ILE A 187 0.22 -10.49 26.10
N VAL A 188 0.13 -10.52 24.76
CA VAL A 188 1.22 -11.03 23.91
C VAL A 188 2.47 -10.15 24.01
N LYS A 189 2.33 -8.82 24.00
CA LYS A 189 3.47 -7.89 24.13
C LYS A 189 4.19 -8.09 25.46
N THR A 190 3.44 -8.11 26.56
CA THR A 190 4.01 -8.33 27.90
C THR A 190 4.66 -9.70 28.04
N THR A 191 4.06 -10.75 27.44
CA THR A 191 4.65 -12.11 27.45
C THR A 191 5.97 -12.15 26.68
N GLU A 192 6.05 -11.47 25.53
CA GLU A 192 7.27 -11.40 24.72
C GLU A 192 8.43 -10.76 25.49
N GLU A 193 8.18 -9.64 26.17
CA GLU A 193 9.17 -8.95 26.99
C GLU A 193 9.61 -9.81 28.18
N ALA A 194 8.68 -10.45 28.87
CA ALA A 194 8.98 -11.33 29.99
C ALA A 194 9.88 -12.50 29.56
N VAL A 195 9.60 -13.15 28.43
CA VAL A 195 10.40 -14.28 27.90
C VAL A 195 11.86 -13.87 27.61
N LYS A 196 12.12 -12.60 27.26
CA LYS A 196 13.48 -12.09 27.02
C LYS A 196 14.27 -11.85 28.31
N LEU A 197 13.59 -11.61 29.44
CA LEU A 197 14.19 -11.18 30.70
C LEU A 197 14.43 -12.32 31.70
N VAL A 198 13.79 -13.46 31.50
CA VAL A 198 13.89 -14.63 32.38
C VAL A 198 15.29 -15.24 32.34
N LYS A 199 15.92 -15.39 33.50
CA LYS A 199 17.29 -15.91 33.65
C LYS A 199 17.38 -17.11 34.57
N THR A 200 16.50 -17.24 35.55
CA THR A 200 16.54 -18.32 36.56
C THR A 200 15.49 -19.39 36.31
N LYS A 201 15.70 -20.60 36.84
CA LYS A 201 14.77 -21.73 36.67
C LYS A 201 13.41 -21.43 37.30
N GLU A 202 13.40 -20.75 38.44
CA GLU A 202 12.22 -20.34 39.19
C GLU A 202 11.40 -19.28 38.41
N GLU A 203 12.07 -18.33 37.77
CA GLU A 203 11.44 -17.35 36.88
C GLU A 203 10.81 -18.02 35.65
N ILE A 204 11.50 -19.00 35.03
CA ILE A 204 10.94 -19.78 33.92
C ILE A 204 9.66 -20.49 34.36
N ILE A 205 9.66 -21.15 35.52
CA ILE A 205 8.49 -21.87 36.04
C ILE A 205 7.30 -20.92 36.28
N SER A 206 7.55 -19.75 36.88
CA SER A 206 6.52 -18.73 37.09
C SER A 206 5.89 -18.27 35.78
N GLN A 207 6.73 -17.94 34.79
CA GLN A 207 6.26 -17.49 33.47
C GLN A 207 5.54 -18.60 32.70
N VAL A 208 5.98 -19.85 32.79
CA VAL A 208 5.26 -21.00 32.19
C VAL A 208 3.84 -21.10 32.74
N ASN A 209 3.64 -20.92 34.04
CA ASN A 209 2.30 -20.99 34.65
C ASN A 209 1.42 -19.81 34.25
N LEU A 210 1.99 -18.61 34.18
CA LEU A 210 1.29 -17.40 33.74
C LEU A 210 0.83 -17.49 32.28
N VAL A 211 1.73 -17.88 31.38
CA VAL A 211 1.40 -18.03 29.94
C VAL A 211 0.40 -19.17 29.72
N LYS A 212 0.47 -20.27 30.49
CA LYS A 212 -0.56 -21.33 30.48
C LYS A 212 -1.95 -20.78 30.84
N GLY A 213 -2.03 -19.93 31.87
CA GLY A 213 -3.27 -19.26 32.27
C GLY A 213 -3.84 -18.40 31.15
N ASN A 214 -3.01 -17.56 30.53
CA ASN A 214 -3.39 -16.68 29.43
C ASN A 214 -3.85 -17.46 28.17
N VAL A 215 -3.16 -18.56 27.84
CA VAL A 215 -3.57 -19.46 26.74
C VAL A 215 -4.95 -20.05 27.02
N LYS A 216 -5.20 -20.56 28.23
CA LYS A 216 -6.51 -21.15 28.60
C LYS A 216 -7.63 -20.11 28.57
N LEU A 217 -7.35 -18.89 29.03
CA LEU A 217 -8.30 -17.77 29.03
C LEU A 217 -8.69 -17.40 27.59
N LEU A 218 -7.71 -17.23 26.71
CA LEU A 218 -7.97 -16.87 25.31
C LEU A 218 -8.64 -18.01 24.52
N GLU A 219 -8.30 -19.27 24.79
CA GLU A 219 -9.01 -20.43 24.23
C GLU A 219 -10.48 -20.49 24.65
N THR A 220 -10.79 -20.09 25.89
CA THR A 220 -12.16 -20.06 26.41
C THR A 220 -12.94 -18.89 25.81
N ALA A 221 -12.32 -17.72 25.68
CA ALA A 221 -12.89 -16.56 24.99
C ALA A 221 -13.22 -16.87 23.53
N ILE A 222 -12.29 -17.50 22.79
CA ILE A 222 -12.53 -17.91 21.40
C ILE A 222 -13.71 -18.89 21.31
N LYS A 223 -13.84 -19.86 22.24
CA LYS A 223 -14.98 -20.78 22.26
C LYS A 223 -16.31 -20.08 22.56
N SER A 224 -16.31 -19.06 23.42
CA SER A 224 -17.49 -18.26 23.75
C SER A 224 -17.98 -17.44 22.56
N ILE A 225 -17.05 -16.83 21.81
CA ILE A 225 -17.36 -15.98 20.64
C ILE A 225 -17.96 -16.80 19.49
N ILE A 226 -17.59 -18.08 19.35
CA ILE A 226 -18.13 -18.98 18.31
C ILE A 226 -19.65 -19.23 18.48
N GLY A 227 -20.24 -18.91 19.65
CA GLY A 227 -21.66 -19.08 19.94
C GLY A 227 -22.51 -17.80 19.95
N SER A 228 -21.93 -16.60 19.96
CA SER A 228 -22.66 -15.32 20.00
C SER A 228 -22.70 -14.63 18.62
N GLN A 229 -23.82 -13.98 18.29
CA GLN A 229 -23.97 -13.17 17.06
C GLN A 229 -23.33 -11.77 17.15
N GLU A 230 -22.46 -11.52 18.14
CA GLU A 230 -21.87 -10.20 18.37
C GLU A 230 -20.80 -9.87 17.31
N GLN A 231 -20.96 -8.71 16.65
CA GLN A 231 -20.22 -8.30 15.46
C GLN A 231 -18.89 -7.56 15.75
N THR A 232 -18.47 -7.42 17.02
CA THR A 232 -17.43 -6.45 17.44
C THR A 232 -16.05 -7.04 17.74
N GLU A 233 -15.81 -8.33 17.50
CA GLU A 233 -14.52 -8.98 17.81
C GLU A 233 -13.79 -9.47 16.57
N ASN A 234 -12.47 -9.29 16.52
CA ASN A 234 -11.64 -9.67 15.38
C ASN A 234 -11.07 -11.10 15.54
N PRO A 235 -11.64 -12.13 14.88
CA PRO A 235 -11.32 -13.52 15.17
C PRO A 235 -9.92 -13.92 14.66
N PHE A 236 -9.42 -13.24 13.63
CA PHE A 236 -8.09 -13.46 13.06
C PHE A 236 -6.98 -13.01 14.00
N ARG A 237 -7.13 -11.83 14.61
CA ARG A 237 -6.16 -11.27 15.55
C ARG A 237 -6.09 -12.09 16.83
N LEU A 238 -7.24 -12.55 17.33
CA LEU A 238 -7.32 -13.48 18.45
C LEU A 238 -6.59 -14.80 18.17
N GLU A 239 -6.79 -15.42 16.99
CA GLU A 239 -6.05 -16.62 16.60
C GLU A 239 -4.53 -16.37 16.46
N GLY A 240 -4.14 -15.20 15.94
CA GLY A 240 -2.73 -14.80 15.83
C GLY A 240 -2.07 -14.64 17.20
N ASN A 241 -2.75 -13.97 18.12
CA ASN A 241 -2.30 -13.77 19.49
C ASN A 241 -2.20 -15.10 20.24
N LEU A 242 -3.19 -15.99 20.08
CA LEU A 242 -3.14 -17.34 20.63
C LEU A 242 -1.95 -18.16 20.09
N ALA A 243 -1.64 -18.04 18.79
CA ALA A 243 -0.49 -18.70 18.19
C ALA A 243 0.82 -18.24 18.82
N LEU A 244 0.98 -16.93 19.05
CA LEU A 244 2.17 -16.36 19.70
C LEU A 244 2.29 -16.81 21.15
N LEU A 245 1.20 -16.82 21.92
CA LEU A 245 1.24 -17.30 23.31
C LEU A 245 1.61 -18.79 23.38
N LYS A 246 1.08 -19.63 22.49
CA LYS A 246 1.47 -21.05 22.41
C LYS A 246 2.93 -21.24 22.02
N TYR A 247 3.45 -20.39 21.12
CA TYR A 247 4.87 -20.38 20.78
C TYR A 247 5.74 -20.03 22.00
N TYR A 248 5.43 -18.94 22.72
CA TYR A 248 6.18 -18.53 23.91
C TYR A 248 6.12 -19.59 25.01
N LEU A 249 4.96 -20.22 25.21
CA LEU A 249 4.84 -21.34 26.14
C LEU A 249 5.77 -22.50 25.76
N ALA A 250 5.81 -22.88 24.49
CA ALA A 250 6.69 -23.95 24.01
C ALA A 250 8.18 -23.59 24.19
N LYS A 251 8.56 -22.33 23.92
CA LYS A 251 9.92 -21.82 24.11
C LYS A 251 10.33 -21.85 25.59
N LEU A 252 9.47 -21.38 26.49
CA LEU A 252 9.72 -21.43 27.94
C LEU A 252 9.83 -22.86 28.47
N GLN A 253 8.97 -23.78 28.00
CA GLN A 253 9.06 -25.19 28.36
C GLN A 253 10.37 -25.84 27.89
N TYR A 254 10.86 -25.45 26.72
CA TYR A 254 12.16 -25.88 26.21
C TYR A 254 13.31 -25.36 27.08
N LEU A 255 13.30 -24.06 27.41
CA LEU A 255 14.31 -23.44 28.30
C LEU A 255 14.32 -24.07 29.70
N LEU A 256 13.16 -24.43 30.24
CA LEU A 256 13.05 -25.14 31.52
C LEU A 256 13.70 -26.53 31.47
N HIS A 257 13.57 -27.22 30.34
CA HIS A 257 14.18 -28.53 30.13
C HIS A 257 15.70 -28.44 29.94
N GLU A 258 16.20 -27.38 29.27
CA GLU A 258 17.65 -27.16 29.14
C GLU A 258 18.31 -26.76 30.46
N SER A 259 17.67 -25.90 31.26
CA SER A 259 18.17 -25.52 32.59
C SER A 259 18.16 -26.66 33.62
N SER A 260 17.53 -27.79 33.29
CA SER A 260 17.49 -29.00 34.12
C SER A 260 18.62 -30.00 33.82
N LYS A 261 19.45 -29.76 32.80
CA LYS A 261 20.63 -30.59 32.51
C LYS A 261 21.83 -30.10 33.33
N VAL A 262 21.97 -30.59 34.55
CA VAL A 262 23.19 -30.44 35.36
C VAL A 262 24.08 -31.68 35.10
N GLY A 263 25.39 -31.45 34.96
CA GLY A 263 26.37 -32.44 34.50
C GLY A 263 26.31 -33.80 35.20
N GLY A 264 26.29 -34.85 34.40
CA GLY A 264 26.53 -36.23 34.81
C GLY A 264 27.53 -36.84 33.85
N GLY A 265 28.61 -37.41 34.39
CA GLY A 265 29.72 -38.02 33.65
C GLY A 265 29.30 -39.24 32.84
N LEU A 266 30.28 -39.77 32.10
CA LEU A 266 30.21 -41.00 31.31
C LEU A 266 29.68 -42.15 32.18
N ASP A 267 28.40 -42.49 32.04
CA ASP A 267 27.99 -43.89 31.97
C ASP A 267 26.67 -44.04 31.20
N ASN A 268 26.73 -44.93 30.22
CA ASN A 268 25.63 -45.30 29.35
C ASN A 268 24.63 -46.19 30.08
N THR A 269 23.35 -45.84 30.07
CA THR A 269 22.27 -46.79 29.77
C THR A 269 20.95 -46.06 29.43
N GLU A 270 20.65 -46.05 28.14
CA GLU A 270 19.34 -46.07 27.50
C GLU A 270 18.11 -45.45 28.21
N LYS A 271 17.87 -44.16 27.92
CA LYS A 271 16.52 -43.62 27.61
C LYS A 271 16.65 -42.33 26.77
N LYS A 272 16.90 -42.48 25.46
CA LYS A 272 16.90 -41.37 24.49
C LYS A 272 15.46 -40.85 24.26
N GLN A 273 14.94 -39.98 25.13
CA GLN A 273 13.89 -39.05 24.70
C GLN A 273 14.55 -37.94 23.87
N ARG A 274 14.43 -38.05 22.54
CA ARG A 274 14.92 -37.06 21.55
C ARG A 274 14.44 -35.65 21.94
N SER A 275 15.35 -34.71 22.20
CA SER A 275 15.02 -33.29 22.32
C SER A 275 14.43 -32.81 20.99
N ARG A 276 13.10 -32.66 20.93
CA ARG A 276 12.43 -32.20 19.71
C ARG A 276 12.66 -30.69 19.58
N HIS A 277 13.51 -30.30 18.64
CA HIS A 277 13.80 -28.89 18.32
C HIS A 277 12.61 -28.17 17.65
N LEU A 278 11.57 -28.93 17.26
CA LEU A 278 10.34 -28.46 16.63
C LEU A 278 9.13 -29.14 17.27
N VAL A 279 8.10 -28.38 17.60
CA VAL A 279 6.87 -28.91 18.22
C VAL A 279 5.64 -28.43 17.47
N TRP A 280 4.70 -29.35 17.18
CA TRP A 280 3.39 -29.02 16.64
C TRP A 280 2.40 -28.72 17.76
N HIS A 281 1.74 -27.57 17.70
CA HIS A 281 0.57 -27.23 18.51
C HIS A 281 -0.66 -27.03 17.61
N SER A 282 -1.80 -27.62 17.99
CA SER A 282 -3.08 -27.33 17.35
C SER A 282 -3.72 -26.11 18.00
N ILE A 283 -4.30 -25.24 17.19
CA ILE A 283 -5.03 -24.04 17.60
C ILE A 283 -6.50 -24.26 17.24
N ASN A 284 -7.39 -24.11 18.21
CA ASN A 284 -8.82 -24.15 17.98
C ASN A 284 -9.20 -22.93 17.14
N SER A 285 -9.89 -23.18 16.03
CA SER A 285 -10.19 -22.13 15.08
C SER A 285 -11.58 -21.52 15.33
N CYS A 286 -11.68 -20.21 15.18
CA CYS A 286 -12.95 -19.47 15.20
C CYS A 286 -13.70 -19.53 13.85
N PHE A 287 -13.09 -20.12 12.81
CA PHE A 287 -13.60 -20.09 11.44
C PHE A 287 -14.46 -21.30 11.09
N LYS A 288 -15.75 -21.09 10.83
CA LYS A 288 -16.65 -22.09 10.22
C LYS A 288 -16.06 -22.57 8.88
N GLY A 289 -15.53 -23.80 8.83
CA GLY A 289 -14.90 -24.41 7.65
C GLY A 289 -13.38 -24.66 7.75
N ARG A 290 -12.72 -24.16 8.80
CA ARG A 290 -11.31 -24.46 9.09
C ARG A 290 -11.20 -25.76 9.88
N VAL A 291 -10.58 -26.78 9.28
CA VAL A 291 -10.44 -28.12 9.87
C VAL A 291 -9.47 -28.09 11.05
N CYS A 292 -8.35 -27.40 10.87
CA CYS A 292 -7.34 -27.24 11.91
C CYS A 292 -6.40 -26.08 11.55
N THR A 293 -6.01 -25.29 12.55
CA THR A 293 -4.84 -24.43 12.45
C THR A 293 -3.71 -25.06 13.24
N GLY A 294 -2.60 -25.33 12.58
CA GLY A 294 -1.39 -25.87 13.15
C GLY A 294 -0.31 -24.82 13.37
N LEU A 295 0.51 -25.01 14.39
CA LEU A 295 1.67 -24.19 14.67
C LEU A 295 2.88 -25.11 14.83
N ILE A 296 3.89 -24.96 13.99
CA ILE A 296 5.20 -25.62 14.16
C ILE A 296 6.13 -24.59 14.82
N ALA A 297 6.27 -24.68 16.14
CA ALA A 297 7.13 -23.80 16.93
C ALA A 297 8.60 -24.14 16.70
N ASN A 298 9.41 -23.12 16.41
CA ASN A 298 10.86 -23.24 16.33
C ASN A 298 11.47 -23.04 17.71
N LEU A 299 12.23 -24.01 18.22
CA LEU A 299 12.83 -23.90 19.55
C LEU A 299 14.32 -23.53 19.51
N SER A 300 15.02 -23.85 18.41
CA SER A 300 16.49 -23.64 18.36
C SER A 300 17.11 -23.54 16.96
N ILE A 301 16.36 -23.67 15.85
CA ILE A 301 16.93 -23.68 14.51
C ILE A 301 17.11 -22.25 13.98
N LYS A 302 18.34 -21.83 13.67
CA LYS A 302 18.62 -20.46 13.19
C LYS A 302 18.39 -20.29 11.68
N ASP A 303 18.85 -21.25 10.88
CA ASP A 303 18.76 -21.17 9.41
C ASP A 303 17.32 -21.46 8.91
N PRO A 304 16.70 -20.54 8.14
CA PRO A 304 15.33 -20.70 7.62
C PRO A 304 15.13 -21.92 6.74
N LEU A 305 16.07 -22.22 5.86
CA LEU A 305 15.95 -23.35 4.94
C LEU A 305 16.01 -24.66 5.71
N CYS A 306 16.91 -24.78 6.68
CA CYS A 306 17.00 -25.90 7.61
C CYS A 306 15.72 -26.05 8.44
N PHE A 307 15.17 -24.95 8.94
CA PHE A 307 13.89 -24.93 9.66
C PHE A 307 12.75 -25.44 8.78
N LEU A 308 12.57 -24.89 7.57
CA LEU A 308 11.50 -25.27 6.66
C LEU A 308 11.60 -26.75 6.25
N ASN A 309 12.81 -27.24 5.97
CA ASN A 309 13.06 -28.66 5.67
C ASN A 309 12.69 -29.57 6.86
N LYS A 310 13.11 -29.23 8.08
CA LYS A 310 12.79 -30.03 9.28
C LYS A 310 11.30 -29.95 9.66
N ALA A 311 10.64 -28.82 9.39
CA ALA A 311 9.21 -28.62 9.61
C ALA A 311 8.33 -29.54 8.76
N PHE A 312 8.82 -30.00 7.60
CA PHE A 312 8.10 -30.91 6.71
C PHE A 312 7.62 -32.18 7.43
N ASN A 313 8.39 -32.74 8.36
CA ASN A 313 7.99 -33.96 9.07
C ASN A 313 6.73 -33.75 9.93
N ASN A 314 6.65 -32.61 10.63
CA ASN A 314 5.46 -32.25 11.42
C ASN A 314 4.27 -31.93 10.51
N PHE A 315 4.52 -31.18 9.43
CA PHE A 315 3.52 -30.85 8.41
C PHE A 315 2.92 -32.12 7.78
N GLN A 316 3.77 -33.01 7.25
CA GLN A 316 3.37 -34.23 6.56
C GLN A 316 2.50 -35.11 7.47
N ARG A 317 2.89 -35.31 8.73
CA ARG A 317 2.15 -36.16 9.67
C ARG A 317 0.72 -35.67 9.85
N LYS A 318 0.53 -34.35 9.99
CA LYS A 318 -0.78 -33.74 10.23
C LYS A 318 -1.62 -33.66 8.96
N ILE A 319 -1.05 -33.26 7.83
CA ILE A 319 -1.74 -33.23 6.55
C ILE A 319 -2.20 -34.63 6.11
N LYS A 320 -1.37 -35.68 6.29
CA LYS A 320 -1.76 -37.07 6.00
C LYS A 320 -3.01 -37.50 6.76
N THR A 321 -3.16 -37.06 8.02
CA THR A 321 -4.31 -37.42 8.86
C THR A 321 -5.60 -36.74 8.38
N HIS A 322 -5.52 -35.47 7.98
CA HIS A 322 -6.70 -34.70 7.56
C HIS A 322 -7.12 -35.00 6.11
N ARG A 323 -6.17 -35.24 5.19
CA ARG A 323 -6.46 -35.49 3.77
C ARG A 323 -7.13 -36.85 3.50
N GLN A 324 -7.10 -37.75 4.48
CA GLN A 324 -7.84 -39.01 4.45
C GLN A 324 -9.35 -38.79 4.63
N LYS A 325 -9.76 -37.67 5.22
CA LYS A 325 -11.17 -37.38 5.55
C LYS A 325 -11.85 -36.51 4.49
N SER A 326 -11.11 -35.62 3.84
CA SER A 326 -11.60 -34.76 2.76
C SER A 326 -10.44 -34.13 1.98
N MET A 327 -10.72 -33.55 0.82
CA MET A 327 -9.77 -32.67 0.16
C MET A 327 -9.50 -31.44 1.04
N LEU A 328 -8.26 -30.96 1.02
CA LEU A 328 -7.82 -29.87 1.87
C LEU A 328 -7.43 -28.65 1.04
N LYS A 329 -7.63 -27.45 1.58
CA LYS A 329 -7.00 -26.22 1.10
C LYS A 329 -6.03 -25.73 2.17
N VAL A 330 -4.74 -25.74 1.84
CA VAL A 330 -3.65 -25.49 2.80
C VAL A 330 -2.88 -24.24 2.40
N ASN A 331 -2.66 -23.35 3.36
CA ASN A 331 -1.66 -22.30 3.26
C ASN A 331 -0.79 -22.24 4.51
N VAL A 332 0.41 -21.70 4.35
CA VAL A 332 1.42 -21.65 5.39
C VAL A 332 1.88 -20.20 5.58
N VAL A 333 2.09 -19.79 6.82
CA VAL A 333 2.60 -18.47 7.19
C VAL A 333 3.84 -18.65 8.06
N LEU A 334 4.98 -18.20 7.56
CA LEU A 334 6.25 -18.15 8.29
C LEU A 334 6.34 -16.83 9.04
N VAL A 335 6.66 -16.90 10.34
CA VAL A 335 6.81 -15.73 11.20
C VAL A 335 8.25 -15.66 11.68
N CYS A 336 8.90 -14.52 11.46
CA CYS A 336 10.30 -14.29 11.76
C CYS A 336 10.51 -12.93 12.45
N ASN A 337 11.52 -12.82 13.29
CA ASN A 337 12.08 -11.55 13.73
C ASN A 337 13.23 -11.15 12.81
N PHE A 338 13.25 -9.90 12.39
CA PHE A 338 14.32 -9.28 11.61
C PHE A 338 14.96 -8.17 12.43
N ILE A 339 16.26 -7.97 12.29
CA ILE A 339 17.03 -6.91 12.92
C ILE A 339 17.60 -5.96 11.86
N LYS A 340 17.61 -4.65 12.09
CA LYS A 340 18.43 -3.75 11.26
C LYS A 340 19.83 -3.65 11.88
N PRO A 341 20.91 -4.10 11.22
CA PRO A 341 22.25 -4.12 11.84
C PRO A 341 22.76 -2.74 12.28
N GLN A 342 22.30 -1.67 11.61
CA GLN A 342 22.76 -0.30 11.86
C GLN A 342 22.12 0.34 13.11
N SER A 343 20.85 0.03 13.41
CA SER A 343 20.10 0.63 14.53
C SER A 343 19.80 -0.35 15.66
N GLY A 344 19.94 -1.66 15.44
CA GLY A 344 19.59 -2.69 16.43
C GLY A 344 18.09 -2.96 16.54
N ASP A 345 17.23 -2.26 15.79
CA ASP A 345 15.77 -2.42 15.83
C ASP A 345 15.37 -3.83 15.41
N ILE A 346 14.44 -4.44 16.15
CA ILE A 346 13.89 -5.77 15.88
C ILE A 346 12.42 -5.64 15.52
N ASP A 347 12.02 -6.13 14.34
CA ASP A 347 10.63 -6.15 13.90
C ASP A 347 10.19 -7.54 13.45
N LYS A 348 8.92 -7.87 13.69
CA LYS A 348 8.32 -9.17 13.40
C LYS A 348 7.69 -9.15 12.01
N LYS A 349 8.27 -9.92 11.08
CA LYS A 349 7.80 -10.03 9.69
C LYS A 349 7.12 -11.38 9.44
N THR A 350 6.05 -11.36 8.64
CA THR A 350 5.29 -12.55 8.28
C THR A 350 5.31 -12.78 6.77
N PHE A 351 5.51 -14.03 6.35
CA PHE A 351 5.59 -14.44 4.95
C PHE A 351 4.60 -15.57 4.71
N ALA A 352 3.55 -15.30 3.93
CA ALA A 352 2.49 -16.28 3.66
C ALA A 352 2.62 -16.91 2.26
N THR A 353 2.27 -18.18 2.12
CA THR A 353 2.06 -18.86 0.84
C THR A 353 0.63 -18.65 0.35
N LYS A 354 0.39 -18.91 -0.95
CA LYS A 354 -0.98 -19.03 -1.46
C LYS A 354 -1.65 -20.25 -0.84
N ASN A 355 -2.98 -20.27 -0.90
CA ASN A 355 -3.74 -21.48 -0.62
C ASN A 355 -3.62 -22.44 -1.81
N HIS A 356 -3.21 -23.68 -1.58
CA HIS A 356 -3.29 -24.74 -2.59
C HIS A 356 -4.13 -25.91 -2.11
N THR A 357 -4.75 -26.58 -3.06
CA THR A 357 -5.49 -27.81 -2.83
C THR A 357 -4.53 -28.98 -2.65
N ILE A 358 -4.81 -29.83 -1.67
CA ILE A 358 -4.10 -31.08 -1.41
C ILE A 358 -5.15 -32.19 -1.32
N ASP A 359 -5.01 -33.21 -2.15
CA ASP A 359 -5.81 -34.43 -2.12
C ASP A 359 -4.98 -35.64 -1.66
N ILE A 360 -5.59 -36.83 -1.74
CA ILE A 360 -4.95 -38.09 -1.35
C ILE A 360 -3.78 -38.46 -2.28
N ASN A 361 -3.83 -38.07 -3.56
CA ASN A 361 -2.86 -38.38 -4.61
C ASN A 361 -1.68 -37.38 -4.65
N THR A 362 -1.84 -36.21 -4.03
CA THR A 362 -0.81 -35.17 -4.01
C THR A 362 0.46 -35.66 -3.31
N ASN A 363 1.60 -35.61 -4.01
CA ASN A 363 2.91 -35.88 -3.43
C ASN A 363 3.31 -34.72 -2.49
N LEU A 364 3.17 -34.94 -1.19
CA LEU A 364 3.40 -33.90 -0.17
C LEU A 364 4.83 -33.38 -0.16
N LYS A 365 5.82 -34.20 -0.51
CA LYS A 365 7.24 -33.78 -0.48
C LYS A 365 7.53 -32.80 -1.60
N THR A 366 7.12 -33.13 -2.82
CA THR A 366 7.24 -32.25 -3.99
C THR A 366 6.41 -30.99 -3.79
N TRP A 367 5.15 -31.14 -3.37
CA TRP A 367 4.25 -30.01 -3.11
C TRP A 367 4.81 -29.05 -2.06
N TYR A 368 5.35 -29.56 -0.95
CA TYR A 368 5.89 -28.71 0.12
C TYR A 368 7.18 -28.00 -0.32
N ARG A 369 8.03 -28.68 -1.08
CA ARG A 369 9.24 -28.06 -1.65
C ARG A 369 8.85 -26.88 -2.56
N ASP A 370 7.95 -27.10 -3.50
CA ASP A 370 7.65 -26.13 -4.56
C ASP A 370 6.77 -24.98 -4.05
N ASN A 371 5.75 -25.28 -3.22
CA ASN A 371 4.78 -24.28 -2.77
C ASN A 371 5.13 -23.62 -1.43
N VAL A 372 5.91 -24.27 -0.56
CA VAL A 372 6.29 -23.75 0.75
C VAL A 372 7.76 -23.33 0.78
N ILE A 373 8.71 -24.24 0.52
CA ILE A 373 10.15 -23.95 0.66
C ILE A 373 10.58 -22.89 -0.36
N HIS A 374 10.40 -23.13 -1.66
CA HIS A 374 10.82 -22.20 -2.71
C HIS A 374 10.12 -20.85 -2.60
N THR A 375 8.79 -20.84 -2.40
CA THR A 375 8.01 -19.60 -2.24
C THR A 375 8.49 -18.76 -1.06
N LEU A 376 8.68 -19.36 0.12
CA LEU A 376 9.08 -18.62 1.32
C LEU A 376 10.55 -18.21 1.28
N ALA A 377 11.45 -19.06 0.74
CA ALA A 377 12.85 -18.72 0.56
C ALA A 377 13.02 -17.51 -0.37
N ASN A 378 12.35 -17.51 -1.53
CA ASN A 378 12.38 -16.39 -2.47
C ASN A 378 11.85 -15.10 -1.81
N LYS A 379 10.77 -15.18 -1.05
CA LYS A 379 10.22 -14.00 -0.34
C LYS A 379 11.16 -13.46 0.74
N LEU A 380 11.89 -14.34 1.45
CA LEU A 380 12.90 -13.94 2.44
C LEU A 380 14.12 -13.29 1.78
N GLU A 381 14.63 -13.88 0.68
CA GLU A 381 15.73 -13.31 -0.12
C GLU A 381 15.33 -11.95 -0.71
N GLU A 382 14.17 -11.83 -1.36
CA GLU A 382 13.67 -10.57 -1.92
C GLU A 382 13.53 -9.45 -0.86
N PHE A 383 13.09 -9.79 0.35
CA PHE A 383 12.96 -8.82 1.44
C PHE A 383 14.33 -8.35 1.96
N SER A 384 15.33 -9.22 1.92
CA SER A 384 16.69 -8.91 2.39
C SER A 384 17.51 -8.14 1.34
N GLU A 385 17.31 -8.37 0.05
CA GLU A 385 18.13 -7.80 -1.04
C GLU A 385 17.64 -6.46 -1.63
N LYS A 386 16.36 -6.08 -1.45
CA LYS A 386 15.79 -4.83 -2.02
C LYS A 386 15.97 -3.61 -1.11
N ASP A 387 17.21 -3.33 -0.67
CA ASP A 387 17.58 -2.11 0.09
C ASP A 387 16.76 -1.87 1.39
N SER A 388 16.15 -2.90 1.96
CA SER A 388 15.33 -2.76 3.18
C SER A 388 16.17 -2.46 4.44
N GLY A 389 17.46 -2.83 4.40
CA GLY A 389 18.40 -2.75 5.52
C GLY A 389 18.15 -3.77 6.64
N TRP A 390 17.23 -4.73 6.46
CA TRP A 390 16.86 -5.72 7.48
C TRP A 390 17.56 -7.06 7.25
N ALA A 391 18.20 -7.58 8.29
CA ALA A 391 18.77 -8.93 8.35
C ALA A 391 17.87 -9.84 9.19
N LEU A 392 17.77 -11.11 8.83
CA LEU A 392 17.00 -12.07 9.63
C LEU A 392 17.68 -12.28 11.00
N LEU A 393 16.92 -12.15 12.09
CA LEU A 393 17.38 -12.40 13.46
C LEU A 393 17.01 -13.81 13.95
N GLU A 394 15.73 -14.17 13.89
CA GLU A 394 15.22 -15.42 14.44
C GLU A 394 13.98 -15.89 13.65
N VAL A 395 13.88 -17.18 13.36
CA VAL A 395 12.64 -17.79 12.86
C VAL A 395 11.79 -18.20 14.06
N LEU A 396 10.56 -17.70 14.21
CA LEU A 396 9.72 -18.00 15.36
C LEU A 396 8.92 -19.29 15.15
N HIS A 397 8.08 -19.32 14.12
CA HIS A 397 7.21 -20.47 13.87
C HIS A 397 6.66 -20.51 12.46
N LEU A 398 6.14 -21.68 12.09
CA LEU A 398 5.39 -21.91 10.86
C LEU A 398 3.93 -22.20 11.20
N LYS A 399 3.04 -21.26 10.91
CA LYS A 399 1.58 -21.44 11.03
C LYS A 399 1.05 -22.14 9.78
N VAL A 400 0.31 -23.23 9.95
CA VAL A 400 -0.26 -24.05 8.88
C VAL A 400 -1.78 -24.01 8.99
N ASN A 401 -2.47 -23.32 8.09
CA ASN A 401 -3.93 -23.33 8.10
C ASN A 401 -4.43 -24.44 7.17
N ILE A 402 -5.32 -25.28 7.70
CA ILE A 402 -5.90 -26.42 6.99
C ILE A 402 -7.41 -26.18 6.92
N ASN A 403 -7.91 -25.88 5.73
CA ASN A 403 -9.32 -25.66 5.48
C ASN A 403 -9.92 -26.88 4.77
N ASN A 404 -11.19 -27.15 5.01
CA ASN A 404 -11.90 -28.17 4.24
C ASN A 404 -12.09 -27.63 2.82
N PHE A 405 -11.74 -28.43 1.81
CA PHE A 405 -12.00 -28.10 0.42
C PHE A 405 -13.11 -29.02 -0.07
N SER A 406 -14.29 -28.45 -0.29
CA SER A 406 -15.35 -29.13 -1.01
C SER A 406 -15.30 -28.63 -2.45
N PRO A 407 -14.85 -29.45 -3.43
CA PRO A 407 -15.19 -29.16 -4.82
C PRO A 407 -16.72 -29.06 -4.89
N LEU A 408 -17.21 -27.96 -5.44
CA LEU A 408 -18.58 -27.43 -5.33
C LEU A 408 -19.68 -28.51 -5.27
N LYS A 409 -20.64 -28.38 -4.32
CA LYS A 409 -22.01 -28.88 -4.53
C LYS A 409 -22.52 -28.18 -5.80
N GLY A 410 -22.90 -28.97 -6.81
CA GLY A 410 -23.26 -28.50 -8.15
C GLY A 410 -24.21 -27.29 -8.11
N GLY A 411 -23.77 -26.18 -8.71
CA GLY A 411 -24.55 -24.93 -8.74
C GLY A 411 -23.86 -23.77 -9.46
N THR A 412 -22.55 -23.80 -9.67
CA THR A 412 -21.86 -22.83 -10.54
C THR A 412 -20.77 -23.55 -11.33
N SER A 413 -20.97 -23.57 -12.65
CA SER A 413 -20.12 -24.15 -13.70
C SER A 413 -18.62 -24.12 -13.38
N THR A 414 -18.03 -25.31 -13.28
CA THR A 414 -16.60 -25.54 -13.47
C THR A 414 -16.49 -26.62 -14.53
N TYR A 415 -15.85 -26.29 -15.64
CA TYR A 415 -15.64 -27.19 -16.77
C TYR A 415 -14.91 -28.47 -16.30
N VAL A 416 -15.54 -29.63 -16.55
CA VAL A 416 -14.92 -30.95 -16.45
C VAL A 416 -14.85 -31.48 -17.88
N SER A 417 -13.66 -31.80 -18.37
CA SER A 417 -13.50 -32.43 -19.68
C SER A 417 -14.24 -33.77 -19.69
N LEU A 418 -15.22 -33.91 -20.59
CA LEU A 418 -15.94 -35.17 -20.78
C LEU A 418 -14.98 -36.21 -21.40
N PRO A 419 -15.00 -37.47 -20.95
CA PRO A 419 -14.32 -38.56 -21.63
C PRO A 419 -14.75 -38.67 -23.10
N ASP A 420 -13.82 -39.03 -23.99
CA ASP A 420 -14.01 -38.98 -25.46
C ASP A 420 -15.25 -39.75 -25.97
N PHE A 421 -15.66 -40.82 -25.29
CA PHE A 421 -16.84 -41.59 -25.68
C PHE A 421 -18.18 -40.88 -25.40
N ILE A 422 -18.18 -39.83 -24.57
CA ILE A 422 -19.36 -38.99 -24.28
C ILE A 422 -19.41 -37.78 -25.22
N SER A 423 -18.25 -37.18 -25.54
CA SER A 423 -18.18 -36.02 -26.46
C SER A 423 -18.64 -36.37 -27.89
N GLN A 424 -18.46 -37.64 -28.29
CA GLN A 424 -18.85 -38.14 -29.61
C GLN A 424 -20.36 -38.39 -29.78
N LYS A 425 -21.15 -38.37 -28.70
CA LYS A 425 -22.61 -38.52 -28.78
C LYS A 425 -23.27 -37.15 -28.94
N LYS A 426 -23.75 -36.84 -30.15
CA LYS A 426 -24.37 -35.55 -30.58
C LYS A 426 -25.66 -35.11 -29.83
N ASN A 427 -25.98 -35.65 -28.65
CA ASN A 427 -27.19 -35.36 -27.89
C ASN A 427 -26.95 -34.64 -26.54
N VAL A 428 -25.77 -34.06 -26.32
CA VAL A 428 -25.47 -33.29 -25.10
C VAL A 428 -25.06 -31.86 -25.48
N LEU A 429 -26.00 -30.92 -25.41
CA LEU A 429 -25.75 -29.48 -25.60
C LEU A 429 -25.26 -28.86 -24.27
N PRO A 430 -24.07 -28.24 -24.24
CA PRO A 430 -23.60 -27.54 -23.04
C PRO A 430 -24.30 -26.18 -22.88
N LEU A 431 -25.08 -26.04 -21.80
CA LEU A 431 -25.66 -24.77 -21.34
C LEU A 431 -24.68 -24.05 -20.39
N SER A 432 -23.75 -23.25 -20.94
CA SER A 432 -23.27 -22.01 -20.30
C SER A 432 -22.40 -21.20 -21.27
N LEU A 433 -23.04 -20.35 -22.09
CA LEU A 433 -22.41 -19.24 -22.82
C LEU A 433 -23.46 -18.30 -23.44
N SER A 434 -24.60 -18.09 -22.75
CA SER A 434 -25.77 -17.40 -23.32
C SER A 434 -26.19 -16.11 -22.61
N GLU A 435 -25.40 -15.54 -21.71
CA GLU A 435 -25.72 -14.22 -21.12
C GLU A 435 -24.51 -13.27 -21.12
N TYR A 436 -23.94 -13.05 -22.31
CA TYR A 436 -23.32 -11.79 -22.74
C TYR A 436 -23.01 -11.83 -24.24
N ARG A 437 -24.02 -12.21 -25.05
CA ARG A 437 -23.92 -12.20 -26.50
C ARG A 437 -25.13 -11.49 -27.07
N ASN A 438 -25.03 -10.17 -27.17
CA ASN A 438 -25.80 -9.40 -28.13
C ASN A 438 -24.85 -8.67 -29.09
N SER A 439 -25.09 -8.95 -30.37
CA SER A 439 -24.84 -8.13 -31.57
C SER A 439 -23.43 -7.53 -31.77
N ASN A 440 -22.49 -8.38 -32.21
CA ASN A 440 -21.60 -8.16 -33.37
C ASN A 440 -20.49 -9.24 -33.37
N ARG A 441 -20.76 -10.39 -34.01
CA ARG A 441 -19.83 -11.54 -34.04
C ARG A 441 -18.51 -11.25 -34.78
N GLU A 442 -18.42 -10.21 -35.60
CA GLU A 442 -17.19 -9.83 -36.31
C GLU A 442 -16.25 -8.92 -35.50
N LEU A 443 -16.73 -8.28 -34.41
CA LEU A 443 -15.92 -7.37 -33.58
C LEU A 443 -15.20 -8.07 -32.41
N ILE A 444 -15.43 -9.36 -32.17
CA ILE A 444 -14.95 -10.06 -30.96
C ILE A 444 -13.41 -10.19 -30.91
N ASN A 445 -12.73 -10.14 -32.05
CA ASN A 445 -11.28 -10.32 -32.14
C ASN A 445 -10.49 -9.01 -32.34
N LEU A 446 -11.15 -7.85 -32.38
CA LEU A 446 -10.50 -6.56 -32.62
C LEU A 446 -10.65 -5.66 -31.39
N LEU A 447 -9.52 -5.17 -30.88
CA LEU A 447 -9.49 -4.04 -29.97
C LEU A 447 -9.65 -2.76 -30.77
N VAL A 448 -10.83 -2.18 -30.62
CA VAL A 448 -11.17 -0.83 -31.05
C VAL A 448 -11.46 0.01 -29.81
N LEU A 449 -11.49 1.34 -29.94
CA LEU A 449 -12.11 2.18 -28.92
C LEU A 449 -13.47 1.55 -28.60
N SER A 450 -13.71 1.19 -27.33
CA SER A 450 -14.96 0.55 -26.96
C SER A 450 -16.10 1.41 -27.50
N THR A 451 -17.09 0.77 -28.10
CA THR A 451 -18.30 1.41 -28.63
C THR A 451 -19.15 2.10 -27.55
N GLU A 452 -18.63 2.23 -26.32
CA GLU A 452 -19.20 3.04 -25.26
C GLU A 452 -19.01 4.52 -25.59
N ASN A 453 -19.87 5.02 -26.50
CA ASN A 453 -19.97 6.44 -26.81
C ASN A 453 -20.14 7.33 -25.55
N ILE A 454 -20.51 6.71 -24.41
CA ILE A 454 -20.56 7.29 -23.07
C ILE A 454 -19.29 8.07 -22.71
N ILE A 455 -18.08 7.55 -23.02
CA ILE A 455 -16.82 8.22 -22.63
C ILE A 455 -16.56 9.53 -23.37
N ARG A 456 -17.27 9.75 -24.48
CA ARG A 456 -17.24 10.98 -25.28
C ARG A 456 -18.18 12.05 -24.72
N LYS A 457 -19.16 11.68 -23.90
CA LYS A 457 -20.04 12.64 -23.22
C LYS A 457 -19.30 13.28 -22.07
N LYS A 458 -19.51 14.58 -21.89
CA LYS A 458 -19.15 15.26 -20.65
C LYS A 458 -19.95 14.63 -19.50
N VAL A 459 -19.27 14.20 -18.44
CA VAL A 459 -19.90 13.68 -17.23
C VAL A 459 -20.83 14.76 -16.63
N PRO A 460 -22.11 14.44 -16.37
CA PRO A 460 -23.11 15.42 -15.96
C PRO A 460 -22.83 16.00 -14.57
N PHE A 461 -22.50 15.15 -13.60
CA PHE A 461 -22.26 15.55 -12.21
C PHE A 461 -20.87 15.10 -11.75
N ALA A 462 -20.13 16.02 -11.13
CA ALA A 462 -18.83 15.77 -10.53
C ALA A 462 -18.77 16.41 -9.14
N ILE A 463 -18.09 15.76 -8.20
CA ILE A 463 -17.88 16.29 -6.85
C ILE A 463 -16.40 16.55 -6.69
N TYR A 464 -16.02 17.79 -6.37
CA TYR A 464 -14.65 18.16 -5.99
C TYR A 464 -14.61 18.29 -4.49
N ALA A 465 -13.69 17.63 -3.79
CA ALA A 465 -13.69 17.62 -2.34
C ALA A 465 -12.28 17.60 -1.78
N ASP A 466 -12.18 18.06 -0.53
CA ASP A 466 -10.95 18.02 0.26
C ASP A 466 -11.29 17.98 1.76
N LEU A 467 -10.33 17.56 2.58
CA LEU A 467 -10.50 17.47 4.03
C LEU A 467 -9.28 18.01 4.77
N GLU A 468 -9.50 18.46 6.00
CA GLU A 468 -8.44 18.98 6.86
C GLU A 468 -8.37 18.23 8.18
N SER A 469 -7.15 18.13 8.72
CA SER A 469 -6.85 17.33 9.91
C SER A 469 -6.13 18.12 10.99
N ILE A 470 -6.50 17.87 12.25
CA ILE A 470 -5.76 18.30 13.43
C ILE A 470 -4.55 17.37 13.55
N LEU A 471 -3.39 17.96 13.84
CA LEU A 471 -2.12 17.26 14.00
C LEU A 471 -1.76 17.15 15.47
N GLU A 472 -2.35 16.19 16.17
CA GLU A 472 -2.13 15.95 17.60
C GLU A 472 -0.70 15.40 17.82
N PRO A 473 0.18 16.07 18.58
CA PRO A 473 1.50 15.54 18.91
C PRO A 473 1.38 14.23 19.69
N CYS A 474 2.15 13.22 19.29
CA CYS A 474 2.24 11.99 20.06
C CYS A 474 3.31 12.15 21.15
N GLU A 475 2.93 12.05 22.43
CA GLU A 475 3.84 12.20 23.59
C GLU A 475 4.95 11.12 23.67
N SER A 476 5.02 10.17 22.75
CA SER A 476 6.08 9.16 22.69
C SER A 476 7.40 9.72 22.14
N LEU A 477 7.91 10.79 22.73
CA LEU A 477 9.32 11.14 22.66
C LEU A 477 10.07 10.28 23.68
N GLY A 478 10.39 9.04 23.29
CA GLY A 478 11.35 8.19 23.98
C GLY A 478 10.76 6.97 24.68
N ALA A 479 10.40 5.94 23.90
CA ALA A 479 10.62 4.51 24.20
C ALA A 479 9.75 3.62 23.29
N ASP A 480 9.93 3.68 21.98
CA ASP A 480 9.56 2.56 21.10
C ASP A 480 10.62 2.47 20.00
N ASN A 481 11.36 1.35 19.98
CA ASN A 481 12.45 1.06 19.04
C ASN A 481 11.89 0.71 17.64
N GLY A 482 11.10 1.62 17.06
CA GLY A 482 10.57 1.54 15.71
C GLY A 482 11.06 2.72 14.86
N LYS A 483 11.44 2.44 13.60
CA LYS A 483 11.95 3.44 12.62
C LYS A 483 10.96 4.53 12.20
N THR A 484 9.72 4.46 12.68
CA THR A 484 8.71 5.49 12.48
C THR A 484 8.27 5.88 13.87
N VAL A 485 8.82 6.99 14.36
CA VAL A 485 8.21 7.68 15.48
C VAL A 485 6.92 8.27 14.92
N ASN A 486 5.78 7.71 15.31
CA ASN A 486 4.52 8.41 15.12
C ASN A 486 4.65 9.68 15.96
N TYR A 487 4.99 10.79 15.32
CA TYR A 487 5.19 12.06 15.99
C TYR A 487 3.89 12.88 16.01
N GLN A 488 2.96 12.60 15.09
CA GLN A 488 1.64 13.20 15.02
C GLN A 488 0.55 12.14 14.76
N LYS A 489 -0.59 12.32 15.41
CA LYS A 489 -1.85 11.62 15.15
C LYS A 489 -2.78 12.58 14.42
N HIS A 490 -3.26 12.15 13.26
CA HIS A 490 -4.05 12.99 12.39
C HIS A 490 -5.54 12.68 12.59
N THR A 491 -6.32 13.70 12.94
CA THR A 491 -7.77 13.58 13.15
C THR A 491 -8.49 14.56 12.22
N ALA A 492 -9.27 14.05 11.26
CA ALA A 492 -10.07 14.91 10.39
C ALA A 492 -11.04 15.79 11.21
N PHE A 493 -11.07 17.09 10.95
CA PHE A 493 -11.93 18.06 11.66
C PHE A 493 -12.84 18.85 10.71
N SER A 494 -12.50 18.95 9.44
CA SER A 494 -13.29 19.68 8.45
C SER A 494 -13.26 18.97 7.10
N VAL A 495 -14.36 19.06 6.37
CA VAL A 495 -14.49 18.54 5.01
C VAL A 495 -15.34 19.52 4.21
N ALA A 496 -14.97 19.73 2.95
CA ALA A 496 -15.75 20.53 2.03
C ALA A 496 -15.86 19.84 0.69
N TYR A 497 -16.94 20.15 -0.03
CA TYR A 497 -17.10 19.71 -1.40
C TYR A 497 -17.85 20.76 -2.24
N TYR A 498 -17.55 20.74 -3.54
CA TYR A 498 -18.28 21.44 -4.57
C TYR A 498 -18.88 20.43 -5.54
N LEU A 499 -20.22 20.35 -5.56
CA LEU A 499 -20.95 19.61 -6.57
C LEU A 499 -21.06 20.49 -7.82
N LYS A 500 -20.51 20.02 -8.94
CA LYS A 500 -20.62 20.67 -10.25
C LYS A 500 -21.56 19.90 -11.16
N CYS A 501 -22.60 20.58 -11.63
CA CYS A 501 -23.42 20.14 -12.74
C CYS A 501 -22.91 20.79 -14.04
N SER A 502 -22.72 19.99 -15.09
CA SER A 502 -22.10 20.48 -16.33
C SER A 502 -23.05 21.12 -17.33
N TYR A 503 -24.36 21.06 -17.08
CA TYR A 503 -25.39 21.57 -18.00
C TYR A 503 -26.38 22.55 -17.35
N ASP A 504 -26.37 22.67 -16.02
CA ASP A 504 -27.24 23.58 -15.26
C ASP A 504 -26.53 24.02 -13.98
N ASP A 505 -26.01 25.25 -13.98
CA ASP A 505 -25.24 25.78 -12.85
C ASP A 505 -26.08 25.97 -11.58
N SER A 506 -27.42 26.06 -11.68
CA SER A 506 -28.30 26.15 -10.50
C SER A 506 -28.30 24.89 -9.64
N LEU A 507 -27.89 23.75 -10.22
CA LEU A 507 -27.72 22.49 -9.52
C LEU A 507 -26.31 22.33 -8.92
N SER A 508 -25.42 23.31 -9.14
CA SER A 508 -24.09 23.30 -8.55
C SER A 508 -24.12 23.96 -7.17
N SER A 509 -23.41 23.38 -6.20
CA SER A 509 -23.44 23.87 -4.82
C SER A 509 -22.15 23.56 -4.08
N PHE A 510 -21.69 24.53 -3.28
CA PHE A 510 -20.62 24.34 -2.31
C PHE A 510 -21.20 24.03 -0.92
N LYS A 511 -20.63 23.04 -0.21
CA LYS A 511 -20.90 22.81 1.21
C LYS A 511 -19.59 22.57 1.97
N LEU A 512 -19.57 23.00 3.22
CA LEU A 512 -18.45 22.83 4.16
C LEU A 512 -19.02 22.46 5.52
N TYR A 513 -18.32 21.56 6.21
CA TYR A 513 -18.70 21.15 7.55
C TYR A 513 -17.47 20.87 8.42
N ARG A 514 -17.36 21.61 9.53
CA ARG A 514 -16.30 21.50 10.52
C ARG A 514 -16.87 20.98 11.84
N ASN A 515 -16.58 19.73 12.15
CA ASN A 515 -16.97 19.05 13.39
C ASN A 515 -16.25 17.70 13.53
N HIS A 516 -16.34 17.06 14.70
CA HIS A 516 -15.73 15.74 14.98
C HIS A 516 -16.28 14.62 14.08
N ASP A 517 -17.50 14.75 13.58
CA ASP A 517 -18.19 13.78 12.73
C ASP A 517 -18.16 14.16 11.24
N CYS A 518 -17.23 15.03 10.83
CA CYS A 518 -17.19 15.57 9.47
C CYS A 518 -17.18 14.51 8.36
N ILE A 519 -16.42 13.44 8.55
CA ILE A 519 -16.38 12.33 7.58
C ILE A 519 -17.74 11.63 7.50
N SER A 520 -18.40 11.36 8.63
CA SER A 520 -19.72 10.73 8.66
C SER A 520 -20.76 11.62 7.96
N TRP A 521 -20.72 12.93 8.22
CA TRP A 521 -21.55 13.91 7.53
C TRP A 521 -21.30 13.87 6.01
N PHE A 522 -20.05 13.89 5.57
CA PHE A 522 -19.71 13.83 4.14
C PHE A 522 -20.22 12.55 3.47
N ILE A 523 -20.10 11.39 4.12
CA ILE A 523 -20.64 10.13 3.60
C ILE A 523 -22.17 10.16 3.48
N SER A 524 -22.86 10.81 4.43
CA SER A 524 -24.32 11.01 4.34
C SER A 524 -24.68 11.92 3.16
N GLU A 525 -23.97 13.04 2.99
CA GLU A 525 -24.16 13.96 1.86
C GLU A 525 -23.97 13.26 0.51
N LEU A 526 -22.93 12.43 0.37
CA LEU A 526 -22.69 11.64 -0.83
C LEU A 526 -23.85 10.67 -1.14
N LYS A 527 -24.46 10.08 -0.12
CA LYS A 527 -25.63 9.23 -0.28
C LYS A 527 -26.81 10.04 -0.81
N ASP A 528 -27.10 11.20 -0.22
CA ASP A 528 -28.24 12.03 -0.61
C ASP A 528 -28.06 12.59 -2.03
N ILE A 529 -26.84 13.01 -2.39
CA ILE A 529 -26.48 13.40 -3.75
C ILE A 529 -26.74 12.24 -4.73
N ALA A 530 -26.34 11.01 -4.38
CA ALA A 530 -26.56 9.85 -5.24
C ALA A 530 -28.05 9.59 -5.49
N PHE A 531 -28.91 9.71 -4.48
CA PHE A 531 -30.37 9.57 -4.67
C PHE A 531 -30.96 10.70 -5.52
N ASN A 532 -30.56 11.95 -5.26
CA ASN A 532 -31.03 13.11 -6.02
C ASN A 532 -30.62 13.03 -7.49
N VAL A 533 -29.34 12.75 -7.76
CA VAL A 533 -28.82 12.60 -9.12
C VAL A 533 -29.45 11.40 -9.82
N ASN A 534 -29.67 10.28 -9.12
CA ASN A 534 -30.39 9.13 -9.70
C ASN A 534 -31.80 9.50 -10.17
N SER A 535 -32.53 10.31 -9.39
CA SER A 535 -33.85 10.82 -9.78
C SER A 535 -33.77 11.67 -11.05
N ILE A 536 -32.80 12.58 -11.12
CA ILE A 536 -32.57 13.45 -12.29
C ILE A 536 -32.20 12.62 -13.53
N LEU A 537 -31.27 11.67 -13.41
CA LEU A 537 -30.78 10.87 -14.54
C LEU A 537 -31.81 9.87 -15.08
N LYS A 538 -32.73 9.38 -14.23
CA LYS A 538 -33.82 8.49 -14.65
C LYS A 538 -34.94 9.23 -15.40
N ASN A 539 -35.20 10.48 -15.03
CA ASN A 539 -36.26 11.28 -15.63
C ASN A 539 -35.75 11.97 -16.91
N SER A 540 -35.70 11.21 -18.00
CA SER A 540 -35.30 11.73 -19.31
C SER A 540 -36.32 12.75 -19.81
N LYS A 541 -35.87 13.96 -20.13
CA LYS A 541 -36.72 14.97 -20.75
C LYS A 541 -36.98 14.62 -22.22
N GLU A 542 -38.20 14.91 -22.67
CA GLU A 542 -38.58 14.80 -24.09
C GLU A 542 -37.79 15.81 -24.93
N MET A 543 -37.57 15.46 -26.20
CA MET A 543 -36.85 16.31 -27.14
C MET A 543 -37.67 17.56 -27.44
N GLU A 544 -37.01 18.72 -27.41
CA GLU A 544 -37.63 19.97 -27.88
C GLU A 544 -37.95 19.88 -29.38
N THR A 545 -38.97 20.62 -29.83
CA THR A 545 -39.27 20.72 -31.27
C THR A 545 -38.06 21.30 -32.01
N LEU A 546 -37.63 20.62 -33.08
CA LEU A 546 -36.47 21.06 -33.88
C LEU A 546 -36.76 22.42 -34.53
N SER A 547 -35.75 23.28 -34.56
CA SER A 547 -35.80 24.48 -35.39
C SER A 547 -35.75 24.12 -36.87
N PHE A 548 -36.17 25.03 -37.75
CA PHE A 548 -36.10 24.82 -39.21
C PHE A 548 -34.70 24.45 -39.69
N GLU A 549 -33.67 25.09 -39.14
CA GLU A 549 -32.26 24.78 -39.46
C GLU A 549 -31.85 23.38 -38.97
N GLN A 550 -32.31 22.96 -37.79
CA GLN A 550 -32.02 21.63 -37.26
C GLN A 550 -32.71 20.53 -38.06
N GLU A 551 -33.92 20.78 -38.56
CA GLU A 551 -34.64 19.84 -39.42
C GLU A 551 -33.90 19.65 -40.75
N ILE A 552 -33.45 20.75 -41.38
CA ILE A 552 -32.60 20.69 -42.59
C ILE A 552 -31.31 19.92 -42.29
N ASN A 553 -30.64 20.20 -41.17
CA ASN A 553 -29.43 19.50 -40.77
C ASN A 553 -29.67 17.99 -40.59
N TYR A 554 -30.82 17.59 -40.03
CA TYR A 554 -31.19 16.18 -39.90
C TYR A 554 -31.46 15.52 -41.25
N GLU A 555 -32.24 16.16 -42.12
CA GLU A 555 -32.60 15.63 -43.45
C GLU A 555 -31.36 15.46 -44.33
N THR A 556 -30.50 16.47 -44.36
CA THR A 556 -29.28 16.51 -45.19
C THR A 556 -28.09 15.75 -44.59
N ALA A 557 -28.16 15.33 -43.32
CA ALA A 557 -27.07 14.58 -42.68
C ALA A 557 -26.77 13.27 -43.41
N THR A 558 -25.53 13.15 -43.90
CA THR A 558 -24.98 11.96 -44.56
C THR A 558 -24.22 11.04 -43.61
N HIS A 559 -23.84 11.54 -42.44
CA HIS A 559 -23.05 10.82 -41.44
C HIS A 559 -23.71 10.91 -40.05
N CYS A 560 -23.59 9.83 -39.28
CA CYS A 560 -24.00 9.78 -37.88
C CYS A 560 -23.06 10.65 -37.03
N HIS A 561 -23.59 11.63 -36.29
CA HIS A 561 -22.77 12.53 -35.47
C HIS A 561 -22.08 11.85 -34.26
N ILE A 562 -22.53 10.64 -33.88
CA ILE A 562 -21.97 9.90 -32.72
C ILE A 562 -20.75 9.09 -33.14
N CYS A 563 -20.89 8.28 -34.20
CA CYS A 563 -19.84 7.37 -34.66
C CYS A 563 -19.07 7.88 -35.89
N ASN A 564 -19.50 8.99 -36.48
CA ASN A 564 -18.94 9.62 -37.69
C ASN A 564 -18.89 8.69 -38.92
N LYS A 565 -19.70 7.63 -38.94
CA LYS A 565 -19.83 6.73 -40.10
C LYS A 565 -20.98 7.21 -41.00
N PRO A 566 -20.88 7.02 -42.32
CA PRO A 566 -21.96 7.35 -43.24
C PRO A 566 -23.20 6.50 -42.96
N PHE A 567 -24.38 7.06 -43.21
CA PHE A 567 -25.61 6.29 -43.23
C PHE A 567 -25.69 5.45 -44.51
N THR A 568 -25.94 4.16 -44.37
CA THR A 568 -26.23 3.25 -45.48
C THR A 568 -27.74 3.07 -45.67
N SER A 569 -28.15 2.47 -46.79
CA SER A 569 -29.58 2.21 -47.08
C SER A 569 -30.26 1.29 -46.06
N ASN A 570 -29.48 0.52 -45.29
CA ASN A 570 -29.98 -0.39 -44.26
C ASN A 570 -30.04 0.26 -42.87
N ASP A 571 -29.48 1.46 -42.71
CA ASP A 571 -29.41 2.12 -41.41
C ASP A 571 -30.68 2.92 -41.10
N ILE A 572 -31.17 2.80 -39.87
CA ILE A 572 -32.28 3.63 -39.37
C ILE A 572 -31.69 4.92 -38.81
N LYS A 573 -31.90 6.03 -39.53
CA LYS A 573 -31.49 7.38 -39.12
C LYS A 573 -32.47 7.95 -38.09
N VAL A 574 -32.01 8.21 -36.88
CA VAL A 574 -32.82 8.77 -35.76
C VAL A 574 -32.31 10.15 -35.33
N ARG A 575 -33.18 10.92 -34.66
CA ARG A 575 -32.82 12.20 -34.04
C ARG A 575 -32.32 11.94 -32.62
N ASP A 576 -31.04 12.20 -32.35
CA ASP A 576 -30.49 12.13 -30.98
C ASP A 576 -30.64 13.48 -30.28
N HIS A 577 -30.92 13.42 -28.98
CA HIS A 577 -31.03 14.59 -28.13
C HIS A 577 -30.40 14.37 -26.75
N CYS A 578 -30.22 15.48 -26.04
CA CYS A 578 -29.79 15.43 -24.66
C CYS A 578 -30.97 15.18 -23.73
N HIS A 579 -31.02 14.02 -23.07
CA HIS A 579 -32.09 13.70 -22.11
C HIS A 579 -32.12 14.60 -20.87
N LEU A 580 -31.08 15.43 -20.65
CA LEU A 580 -30.98 16.36 -19.52
C LEU A 580 -31.40 17.78 -19.89
N THR A 581 -31.13 18.20 -21.13
CA THR A 581 -31.38 19.57 -21.61
C THR A 581 -32.43 19.65 -22.72
N SER A 582 -33.01 18.53 -23.16
CA SER A 582 -33.96 18.40 -24.29
C SER A 582 -33.44 18.78 -25.68
N LYS A 583 -32.31 19.48 -25.76
CA LYS A 583 -31.69 19.95 -27.02
C LYS A 583 -31.28 18.82 -27.97
N TYR A 584 -31.63 18.99 -29.24
CA TYR A 584 -31.18 18.16 -30.35
C TYR A 584 -29.65 18.23 -30.52
N ARG A 585 -29.02 17.10 -30.80
CA ARG A 585 -27.57 16.98 -30.99
C ARG A 585 -27.17 16.68 -32.43
N GLY A 586 -27.96 15.86 -33.12
CA GLY A 586 -27.66 15.49 -34.49
C GLY A 586 -28.34 14.19 -34.94
N ALA A 587 -28.19 13.88 -36.22
CA ALA A 587 -28.63 12.62 -36.78
C ALA A 587 -27.73 11.48 -36.29
N ALA A 588 -28.31 10.35 -35.89
CA ALA A 588 -27.56 9.20 -35.41
C ALA A 588 -28.09 7.88 -35.98
N HIS A 589 -27.25 6.85 -35.99
CA HIS A 589 -27.74 5.47 -36.15
C HIS A 589 -28.59 5.11 -34.93
N GLN A 590 -29.67 4.35 -35.13
CA GLN A 590 -30.51 3.87 -34.04
C GLN A 590 -29.69 3.18 -32.94
N ASP A 591 -28.77 2.28 -33.31
CA ASP A 591 -27.91 1.58 -32.36
C ASP A 591 -26.93 2.53 -31.64
N CYS A 592 -26.39 3.52 -32.36
CA CYS A 592 -25.51 4.52 -31.74
C CYS A 592 -26.27 5.33 -30.70
N ASN A 593 -27.50 5.75 -31.02
CA ASN A 593 -28.38 6.49 -30.14
C ASN A 593 -28.73 5.71 -28.87
N LEU A 594 -29.14 4.43 -29.02
CA LEU A 594 -29.50 3.57 -27.89
C LEU A 594 -28.33 3.33 -26.93
N ASN A 595 -27.11 3.26 -27.46
CA ASN A 595 -25.88 3.10 -26.68
C ASN A 595 -25.30 4.42 -26.14
N TYR A 596 -25.81 5.57 -26.58
CA TYR A 596 -25.34 6.89 -26.16
C TYR A 596 -26.04 7.34 -24.88
N GLN A 597 -25.88 6.57 -23.81
CA GLN A 597 -26.56 6.82 -22.53
C GLN A 597 -25.75 7.75 -21.60
N ASN A 598 -26.43 8.32 -20.61
CA ASN A 598 -25.76 9.11 -19.58
C ASN A 598 -25.08 8.16 -18.57
N SER A 599 -23.92 8.58 -18.08
CA SER A 599 -23.21 7.82 -17.06
C SER A 599 -23.87 8.03 -15.69
N PHE A 600 -24.20 6.93 -15.01
CA PHE A 600 -24.61 6.93 -13.60
C PHE A 600 -23.41 6.92 -12.63
N ASN A 601 -22.20 7.02 -13.16
CA ASN A 601 -21.00 7.12 -12.35
C ASN A 601 -20.70 8.59 -12.02
N ILE A 602 -20.80 8.96 -10.74
CA ILE A 602 -20.46 10.28 -10.22
C ILE A 602 -19.01 10.23 -9.72
N PRO A 603 -18.07 10.95 -10.37
CA PRO A 603 -16.70 11.04 -9.89
C PRO A 603 -16.61 11.96 -8.67
N VAL A 604 -15.90 11.49 -7.64
CA VAL A 604 -15.52 12.26 -6.47
C VAL A 604 -14.03 12.51 -6.55
N VAL A 605 -13.64 13.74 -6.85
CA VAL A 605 -12.29 14.17 -7.17
C VAL A 605 -11.64 14.79 -5.95
N PHE A 606 -10.55 14.19 -5.51
CA PHE A 606 -9.63 14.73 -4.51
C PHE A 606 -8.26 14.98 -5.15
N HIS A 607 -7.45 15.86 -4.58
CA HIS A 607 -6.07 16.06 -5.02
C HIS A 607 -5.11 15.30 -4.11
N ASN A 608 -4.43 14.28 -4.63
CA ASN A 608 -3.55 13.37 -3.88
C ASN A 608 -4.28 12.39 -2.93
N LEU A 609 -5.49 11.98 -3.30
CA LEU A 609 -6.34 11.02 -2.56
C LEU A 609 -5.60 9.74 -2.15
N SER A 610 -4.81 9.19 -3.06
CA SER A 610 -4.14 7.88 -2.88
C SER A 610 -3.09 7.91 -1.76
N GLY A 611 -2.67 9.11 -1.34
CA GLY A 611 -1.66 9.34 -0.32
C GLY A 611 -2.24 9.33 1.09
N TYR A 612 -3.19 10.23 1.36
CA TYR A 612 -3.57 10.62 2.72
C TYR A 612 -5.08 10.45 2.99
N ASP A 613 -5.94 11.16 2.25
CA ASP A 613 -7.39 11.29 2.56
C ASP A 613 -8.17 9.99 2.50
N SER A 614 -7.74 9.06 1.62
CA SER A 614 -8.41 7.78 1.46
C SER A 614 -8.51 6.99 2.77
N ASN A 615 -7.56 7.16 3.70
CA ASN A 615 -7.59 6.45 4.98
C ASN A 615 -8.76 6.89 5.88
N PHE A 616 -9.12 8.17 5.88
CA PHE A 616 -10.26 8.68 6.65
C PHE A 616 -11.59 8.24 6.04
N ILE A 617 -11.69 8.33 4.71
CA ILE A 617 -12.94 8.11 3.98
C ILE A 617 -13.30 6.62 3.95
N MET A 618 -12.31 5.74 3.73
CA MET A 618 -12.56 4.32 3.46
C MET A 618 -13.32 3.60 4.57
N LYS A 619 -13.02 3.91 5.84
CA LYS A 619 -13.72 3.35 6.99
C LYS A 619 -15.20 3.69 6.96
N GLN A 620 -15.52 4.99 6.93
CA GLN A 620 -16.89 5.47 6.98
C GLN A 620 -17.67 5.15 5.69
N LEU A 621 -17.03 5.14 4.52
CA LEU A 621 -17.69 4.75 3.27
C LEU A 621 -18.14 3.28 3.27
N ALA A 622 -17.42 2.41 3.98
CA ALA A 622 -17.75 1.00 4.10
C ALA A 622 -18.94 0.73 5.03
N THR A 623 -19.10 1.54 6.07
CA THR A 623 -20.12 1.35 7.12
C THR A 623 -21.32 2.30 6.99
N GLY A 624 -21.15 3.48 6.39
CA GLY A 624 -22.12 4.58 6.42
C GLY A 624 -23.42 4.30 5.66
N PHE A 625 -23.38 3.54 4.57
CA PHE A 625 -24.59 3.06 3.89
C PHE A 625 -24.36 1.76 3.12
N ALA A 626 -25.45 1.07 2.79
CA ALA A 626 -25.42 -0.25 2.18
C ALA A 626 -24.90 -0.21 0.73
N GLY A 627 -24.29 -1.32 0.31
CA GLY A 627 -23.73 -1.49 -1.03
C GLY A 627 -22.23 -1.80 -1.06
N PRO A 628 -21.77 -2.59 -2.05
CA PRO A 628 -20.39 -3.05 -2.13
C PRO A 628 -19.42 -1.94 -2.55
N ILE A 629 -18.16 -2.08 -2.11
CA ILE A 629 -17.03 -1.25 -2.57
C ILE A 629 -16.16 -2.07 -3.51
N ARG A 630 -15.89 -1.53 -4.70
CA ARG A 630 -14.90 -2.07 -5.64
C ARG A 630 -13.59 -1.32 -5.46
N LEU A 631 -12.49 -2.05 -5.38
CA LEU A 631 -11.15 -1.48 -5.17
C LEU A 631 -10.26 -1.70 -6.38
N LEU A 632 -9.46 -0.69 -6.72
CA LEU A 632 -8.33 -0.79 -7.62
C LEU A 632 -7.03 -0.61 -6.81
N PRO A 633 -6.51 -1.67 -6.16
CA PRO A 633 -5.39 -1.58 -5.23
C PRO A 633 -4.04 -1.47 -5.94
N VAL A 634 -3.14 -0.63 -5.39
CA VAL A 634 -1.69 -0.72 -5.67
C VAL A 634 -1.07 -1.74 -4.72
N ASN A 635 -1.38 -1.60 -3.44
CA ASN A 635 -1.04 -2.54 -2.38
C ASN A 635 -2.21 -2.66 -1.39
N LYS A 636 -1.99 -3.16 -0.18
CA LYS A 636 -3.08 -3.35 0.81
C LYS A 636 -3.52 -2.06 1.50
N GLU A 637 -2.78 -0.98 1.34
CA GLU A 637 -2.99 0.31 2.03
C GLU A 637 -3.27 1.44 1.04
N LYS A 638 -2.65 1.41 -0.14
CA LYS A 638 -2.80 2.41 -1.20
C LYS A 638 -3.66 1.89 -2.35
N TYR A 639 -4.66 2.68 -2.72
CA TYR A 639 -5.58 2.40 -3.82
C TYR A 639 -5.41 3.44 -4.94
N ILE A 640 -5.50 3.01 -6.20
CA ILE A 640 -5.60 3.91 -7.36
C ILE A 640 -6.96 4.63 -7.32
N SER A 641 -8.01 3.88 -7.01
CA SER A 641 -9.38 4.35 -6.92
C SER A 641 -10.21 3.32 -6.16
N PHE A 642 -11.31 3.78 -5.58
CA PHE A 642 -12.35 2.95 -5.01
C PHE A 642 -13.72 3.46 -5.46
N THR A 643 -14.66 2.54 -5.66
CA THR A 643 -16.00 2.85 -6.15
C THR A 643 -17.03 2.24 -5.23
N LYS A 644 -17.91 3.09 -4.67
CA LYS A 644 -19.04 2.67 -3.85
C LYS A 644 -20.27 2.56 -4.74
N ILE A 645 -20.88 1.38 -4.78
CA ILE A 645 -22.18 1.18 -5.41
C ILE A 645 -23.25 1.53 -4.38
N VAL A 646 -24.16 2.44 -4.71
CA VAL A 646 -25.20 2.92 -3.79
C VAL A 646 -26.45 2.05 -3.95
N GLU A 647 -26.73 1.22 -2.94
CA GLU A 647 -27.88 0.30 -2.97
C GLU A 647 -29.21 1.08 -3.06
N GLY A 648 -30.11 0.62 -3.93
CA GLY A 648 -31.37 1.31 -4.23
C GLY A 648 -31.29 2.35 -5.36
N THR A 649 -30.10 2.57 -5.94
CA THR A 649 -29.91 3.46 -7.10
C THR A 649 -29.09 2.77 -8.20
N GLU A 650 -29.05 3.37 -9.40
CA GLU A 650 -28.10 2.96 -10.45
C GLU A 650 -26.75 3.70 -10.32
N VAL A 651 -26.65 4.61 -9.34
CA VAL A 651 -25.49 5.49 -9.16
C VAL A 651 -24.32 4.77 -8.51
N GLN A 652 -23.14 5.08 -9.02
CA GLN A 652 -21.86 4.65 -8.47
C GLN A 652 -21.01 5.88 -8.14
N LEU A 653 -20.51 5.96 -6.91
CA LEU A 653 -19.60 7.02 -6.48
C LEU A 653 -18.17 6.53 -6.68
N ARG A 654 -17.46 7.11 -7.65
CA ARG A 654 -16.08 6.73 -7.98
C ARG A 654 -15.11 7.79 -7.50
N PHE A 655 -14.30 7.43 -6.52
CA PHE A 655 -13.27 8.32 -6.02
C PHE A 655 -12.06 8.29 -6.93
N ILE A 656 -11.66 9.45 -7.44
CA ILE A 656 -10.52 9.61 -8.34
C ILE A 656 -9.54 10.64 -7.78
N ASP A 657 -8.28 10.41 -8.12
CA ASP A 657 -7.17 11.24 -7.66
C ASP A 657 -6.71 12.14 -8.81
N SER A 658 -6.99 13.44 -8.70
CA SER A 658 -6.61 14.41 -9.74
C SER A 658 -5.09 14.48 -9.96
N TYR A 659 -4.27 14.14 -8.96
CA TYR A 659 -2.81 14.12 -9.09
C TYR A 659 -2.32 13.04 -10.06
N ARG A 660 -3.13 11.98 -10.28
CA ARG A 660 -2.84 10.94 -11.30
C ARG A 660 -3.13 11.39 -12.74
N PHE A 661 -3.71 12.57 -12.91
CA PHE A 661 -3.86 13.25 -14.19
C PHE A 661 -2.93 14.47 -14.27
N MET A 662 -2.82 15.21 -13.18
CA MET A 662 -2.09 16.46 -13.06
C MET A 662 -1.06 16.37 -11.92
N SER A 663 0.10 15.78 -12.22
CA SER A 663 1.15 15.50 -11.24
C SER A 663 1.95 16.75 -10.85
N SER A 664 1.27 17.77 -10.33
CA SER A 664 1.83 19.02 -9.83
C SER A 664 1.01 19.50 -8.63
N SER A 665 1.57 20.38 -7.80
CA SER A 665 0.83 20.92 -6.66
C SER A 665 -0.31 21.83 -7.13
N LEU A 666 -1.40 21.90 -6.35
CA LEU A 666 -2.52 22.76 -6.68
C LEU A 666 -2.13 24.24 -6.83
N ASP A 667 -1.18 24.71 -6.00
CA ASP A 667 -0.66 26.08 -6.09
C ASP A 667 0.03 26.35 -7.45
N LYS A 668 0.89 25.41 -7.89
CA LYS A 668 1.57 25.50 -9.19
C LYS A 668 0.59 25.36 -10.36
N LEU A 669 -0.45 24.55 -10.23
CA LEU A 669 -1.50 24.45 -11.25
C LEU A 669 -2.36 25.72 -11.31
N SER A 670 -2.66 26.34 -10.17
CA SER A 670 -3.41 27.58 -10.11
C SER A 670 -2.67 28.75 -10.76
N SER A 671 -1.34 28.81 -10.58
CA SER A 671 -0.51 29.87 -11.18
C SER A 671 -0.40 29.78 -12.69
N TYR A 672 -0.66 28.61 -13.28
CA TYR A 672 -0.75 28.43 -14.74
C TYR A 672 -2.12 28.80 -15.32
N LEU A 673 -3.13 28.97 -14.46
CA LEU A 673 -4.47 29.30 -14.88
C LEU A 673 -4.67 30.82 -14.87
N GLU A 674 -5.01 31.36 -16.04
CA GLU A 674 -5.43 32.75 -16.21
C GLU A 674 -6.67 33.06 -15.34
N ASP A 675 -6.77 34.27 -14.83
CA ASP A 675 -7.81 34.64 -13.88
C ASP A 675 -9.22 34.57 -14.48
N GLU A 676 -9.38 34.83 -15.79
CA GLU A 676 -10.66 34.70 -16.50
C GLU A 676 -11.17 33.25 -16.53
N LYS A 677 -10.28 32.27 -16.31
CA LYS A 677 -10.62 30.85 -16.26
C LYS A 677 -10.98 30.35 -14.86
N LYS A 678 -10.82 31.17 -13.81
CA LYS A 678 -11.16 30.86 -12.41
C LYS A 678 -12.62 31.23 -12.09
N THR A 679 -13.53 30.73 -12.93
CA THR A 679 -14.95 31.11 -12.92
C THR A 679 -15.70 30.65 -11.67
N ILE A 680 -15.36 29.47 -11.14
CA ILE A 680 -16.00 28.90 -9.95
C ILE A 680 -15.57 29.69 -8.71
N VAL A 681 -14.27 29.99 -8.58
CA VAL A 681 -13.78 30.85 -7.50
C VAL A 681 -14.43 32.23 -7.58
N ARG A 682 -14.46 32.84 -8.78
CA ARG A 682 -15.08 34.17 -8.98
C ARG A 682 -16.54 34.21 -8.56
N ALA A 683 -17.32 33.17 -8.87
CA ALA A 683 -18.74 33.09 -8.48
C ALA A 683 -18.98 33.03 -6.97
N HIS A 684 -17.94 32.75 -6.17
CA HIS A 684 -18.01 32.68 -4.71
C HIS A 684 -17.36 33.88 -4.00
N CYS A 685 -17.00 34.93 -4.75
CA CYS A 685 -16.44 36.19 -4.25
C CYS A 685 -17.40 37.35 -4.53
N ASN A 686 -17.49 38.30 -3.61
CA ASN A 686 -18.32 39.49 -3.75
C ASN A 686 -17.57 40.66 -4.42
N THR A 687 -16.24 40.68 -4.31
CA THR A 687 -15.39 41.78 -4.79
C THR A 687 -14.17 41.28 -5.56
N ASP A 688 -13.59 42.14 -6.41
CA ASP A 688 -12.32 41.86 -7.09
C ASP A 688 -11.18 41.63 -6.09
N LYS A 689 -11.20 42.34 -4.96
CA LYS A 689 -10.19 42.20 -3.91
C LYS A 689 -10.23 40.82 -3.26
N GLU A 690 -11.42 40.32 -2.94
CA GLU A 690 -11.61 38.95 -2.44
C GLU A 690 -11.13 37.93 -3.49
N PHE A 691 -11.54 38.11 -4.74
CA PHE A 691 -11.16 37.22 -5.83
C PHE A 691 -9.64 37.13 -5.99
N ASN A 692 -8.95 38.27 -6.05
CA ASN A 692 -7.49 38.33 -6.20
C ASN A 692 -6.75 37.58 -5.08
N LEU A 693 -7.28 37.61 -3.86
CA LEU A 693 -6.73 36.86 -2.72
C LEU A 693 -6.95 35.34 -2.82
N LEU A 694 -8.03 34.90 -3.47
CA LEU A 694 -8.38 33.48 -3.62
C LEU A 694 -7.88 32.86 -4.94
N THR A 695 -7.12 33.59 -5.76
CA THR A 695 -6.57 33.07 -7.04
C THR A 695 -5.39 32.11 -6.85
N ARG A 696 -4.84 31.98 -5.65
CA ARG A 696 -3.73 31.09 -5.29
C ARG A 696 -4.08 30.24 -4.08
N LYS A 697 -3.28 29.19 -3.83
CA LYS A 697 -3.46 28.36 -2.64
C LYS A 697 -3.25 29.22 -1.38
N GLY A 698 -4.17 29.13 -0.43
CA GLY A 698 -4.04 29.81 0.85
C GLY A 698 -2.86 29.27 1.67
N VAL A 699 -2.57 29.92 2.80
CA VAL A 699 -1.50 29.52 3.72
C VAL A 699 -2.10 29.08 5.05
N PHE A 700 -1.67 27.94 5.60
CA PHE A 700 -2.26 27.36 6.80
C PHE A 700 -1.19 26.85 7.78
N PRO A 701 -1.32 27.13 9.09
CA PRO A 701 -0.34 26.73 10.08
C PRO A 701 -0.60 25.29 10.57
N TYR A 702 -0.36 24.30 9.72
CA TYR A 702 -0.71 22.89 9.98
C TYR A 702 -0.22 22.36 11.32
N ASP A 703 1.08 22.52 11.63
CA ASP A 703 1.68 22.03 12.88
C ASP A 703 1.18 22.77 14.14
N TYR A 704 0.60 23.96 13.98
CA TYR A 704 -0.01 24.73 15.09
C TYR A 704 -1.42 24.27 15.42
N ILE A 705 -2.15 23.71 14.45
CA ILE A 705 -3.50 23.19 14.63
C ILE A 705 -3.43 21.78 15.24
N ASP A 706 -3.09 21.75 16.52
CA ASP A 706 -2.87 20.55 17.33
C ASP A 706 -4.09 20.13 18.16
N SER A 707 -5.11 20.99 18.26
CA SER A 707 -6.25 20.82 19.16
C SER A 707 -7.46 21.65 18.71
N TRP A 708 -8.64 21.35 19.26
CA TRP A 708 -9.89 22.04 18.88
C TRP A 708 -9.95 23.47 19.42
N GLU A 709 -9.28 23.72 20.54
CA GLU A 709 -9.19 25.00 21.23
C GLU A 709 -8.57 26.06 20.31
N ARG A 710 -7.61 25.68 19.46
CA ARG A 710 -6.95 26.56 18.47
C ARG A 710 -7.95 27.27 17.57
N PHE A 711 -9.05 26.61 17.19
CA PHE A 711 -10.02 27.20 16.30
C PHE A 711 -10.83 28.34 16.92
N THR A 712 -10.81 28.48 18.24
CA THR A 712 -11.48 29.58 18.96
C THR A 712 -10.62 30.83 19.09
N GLU A 713 -9.33 30.75 18.72
CA GLU A 713 -8.41 31.87 18.83
C GLU A 713 -8.84 33.06 17.94
N PRO A 714 -8.91 34.29 18.49
CA PRO A 714 -9.47 35.45 17.81
C PRO A 714 -8.48 36.20 16.92
N CYS A 715 -7.27 35.67 16.73
CA CYS A 715 -6.22 36.30 15.93
C CYS A 715 -5.44 35.26 15.12
N LEU A 716 -4.75 35.73 14.08
CA LEU A 716 -3.83 34.90 13.32
C LEU A 716 -2.59 34.59 14.19
N PRO A 717 -2.11 33.33 14.22
CA PRO A 717 -0.90 32.96 14.95
C PRO A 717 0.32 33.76 14.47
N SER A 718 1.34 33.90 15.33
CA SER A 718 2.60 34.55 14.94
C SER A 718 3.28 33.82 13.79
N LYS A 719 4.11 34.54 13.02
CA LYS A 719 4.89 33.96 11.89
C LYS A 719 5.68 32.70 12.27
N THR A 720 6.21 32.64 13.49
CA THR A 720 6.95 31.48 14.01
C THR A 720 6.10 30.22 14.11
N ASN A 721 4.79 30.37 14.35
CA ASN A 721 3.86 29.25 14.51
C ASN A 721 3.39 28.68 13.16
N PHE A 722 3.79 29.27 12.03
CA PHE A 722 3.60 28.70 10.70
C PHE A 722 4.78 27.81 10.26
N TYR A 723 5.74 27.54 11.14
CA TYR A 723 6.85 26.63 10.84
C TYR A 723 6.31 25.22 10.55
N SER A 724 6.78 24.63 9.45
CA SER A 724 6.39 23.27 9.05
C SER A 724 7.47 22.27 9.43
N GLN A 725 7.14 21.30 10.29
CA GLN A 725 8.06 20.22 10.64
C GLN A 725 8.33 19.29 9.45
N LEU A 726 7.34 19.13 8.57
CA LEU A 726 7.44 18.27 7.38
C LEU A 726 8.49 18.76 6.38
N TYR A 727 8.59 20.08 6.20
CA TYR A 727 9.51 20.71 5.25
C TYR A 727 10.76 21.31 5.92
N ASP A 728 10.80 21.32 7.26
CA ASP A 728 11.84 21.96 8.07
C ASP A 728 12.08 23.43 7.65
N GLN A 729 10.99 24.17 7.45
CA GLN A 729 11.01 25.52 6.87
C GLN A 729 10.01 26.45 7.55
N CYS A 730 10.41 27.72 7.71
CA CYS A 730 9.53 28.82 8.11
C CYS A 730 8.73 29.34 6.91
N ILE A 731 7.54 29.89 7.17
CA ILE A 731 6.77 30.66 6.18
C ILE A 731 7.57 31.89 5.69
N THR A 732 7.37 32.26 4.42
CA THR A 732 7.94 33.49 3.85
C THR A 732 7.24 34.75 4.37
N ASP A 733 7.89 35.90 4.33
CA ASP A 733 7.25 37.19 4.70
C ASP A 733 6.05 37.52 3.81
N GLN A 734 6.17 37.23 2.52
CA GLN A 734 5.11 37.47 1.54
C GLN A 734 3.86 36.62 1.82
N ASP A 735 4.04 35.34 2.14
CA ASP A 735 2.93 34.42 2.43
C ASP A 735 2.27 34.75 3.77
N TYR A 736 3.05 35.17 4.78
CA TYR A 736 2.47 35.63 6.05
C TYR A 736 1.69 36.94 5.89
N GLN A 737 2.20 37.89 5.11
CA GLN A 737 1.47 39.12 4.77
C GLN A 737 0.18 38.81 4.02
N HIS A 738 0.21 37.86 3.09
CA HIS A 738 -0.99 37.40 2.39
C HIS A 738 -2.05 36.84 3.37
N ALA A 739 -1.64 36.03 4.35
CA ALA A 739 -2.56 35.52 5.38
C ALA A 739 -3.19 36.65 6.21
N LEU A 740 -2.42 37.71 6.55
CA LEU A 740 -2.94 38.90 7.22
C LEU A 740 -3.95 39.67 6.36
N ASP A 741 -3.69 39.78 5.05
CA ASP A 741 -4.58 40.48 4.13
C ASP A 741 -5.89 39.70 3.92
N VAL A 742 -5.83 38.37 3.87
CA VAL A 742 -7.00 37.47 3.87
C VAL A 742 -7.80 37.66 5.16
N TRP A 743 -7.16 37.58 6.33
CA TRP A 743 -7.81 37.77 7.63
C TRP A 743 -8.59 39.09 7.69
N LYS A 744 -7.96 40.18 7.26
CA LYS A 744 -8.57 41.52 7.26
C LYS A 744 -9.67 41.67 6.21
N THR A 745 -9.44 41.22 4.98
CA THR A 745 -10.36 41.47 3.86
C THR A 745 -11.66 40.70 4.02
N PHE A 746 -11.61 39.48 4.55
CA PHE A 746 -12.79 38.64 4.80
C PHE A 746 -13.41 38.85 6.19
N ASN A 747 -12.94 39.84 6.96
CA ASN A 747 -13.42 40.14 8.32
C ASN A 747 -13.46 38.91 9.25
N ILE A 748 -12.40 38.09 9.19
CA ILE A 748 -12.30 36.83 9.92
C ILE A 748 -12.16 37.12 11.41
N LYS A 749 -12.94 36.39 12.23
CA LYS A 749 -12.97 36.57 13.69
C LYS A 749 -12.25 35.48 14.44
N THR A 750 -12.15 34.29 13.87
CA THR A 750 -11.54 33.13 14.54
C THR A 750 -10.67 32.32 13.59
N LEU A 751 -9.68 31.61 14.13
CA LEU A 751 -8.84 30.71 13.34
C LEU A 751 -9.65 29.57 12.69
N GLY A 752 -10.79 29.22 13.30
CA GLY A 752 -11.79 28.35 12.69
C GLY A 752 -12.37 28.88 11.38
N GLU A 753 -12.83 30.13 11.36
CA GLU A 753 -13.35 30.77 10.14
C GLU A 753 -12.25 30.91 9.07
N TYR A 754 -11.00 31.16 9.49
CA TYR A 754 -9.84 31.15 8.59
C TYR A 754 -9.61 29.78 7.94
N SER A 755 -9.69 28.71 8.73
CA SER A 755 -9.59 27.33 8.24
C SER A 755 -10.72 26.98 7.28
N ASP A 756 -11.95 27.42 7.57
CA ASP A 756 -13.10 27.17 6.70
C ASP A 756 -12.93 27.87 5.33
N LEU A 757 -12.44 29.12 5.34
CA LEU A 757 -12.13 29.85 4.10
C LEU A 757 -10.97 29.21 3.33
N TYR A 758 -9.93 28.74 4.04
CA TYR A 758 -8.80 28.02 3.46
C TYR A 758 -9.27 26.79 2.68
N LEU A 759 -10.06 25.93 3.31
CA LEU A 759 -10.57 24.69 2.71
C LEU A 759 -11.55 24.98 1.57
N LYS A 760 -12.42 25.99 1.74
CA LYS A 760 -13.29 26.48 0.65
C LYS A 760 -12.46 26.89 -0.57
N ASN A 761 -11.42 27.71 -0.39
CA ASN A 761 -10.56 28.15 -1.48
C ASN A 761 -9.93 26.95 -2.20
N TYR A 762 -9.38 25.99 -1.45
CA TYR A 762 -8.74 24.80 -2.01
C TYR A 762 -9.69 23.98 -2.90
N VAL A 763 -10.91 23.71 -2.42
CA VAL A 763 -11.92 22.94 -3.18
C VAL A 763 -12.38 23.68 -4.44
N LEU A 764 -12.61 24.99 -4.35
CA LEU A 764 -13.03 25.79 -5.50
C LEU A 764 -11.92 25.90 -6.57
N LEU A 765 -10.67 26.08 -6.15
CA LEU A 765 -9.51 26.06 -7.05
C LEU A 765 -9.35 24.70 -7.72
N LEU A 766 -9.49 23.60 -6.98
CA LEU A 766 -9.46 22.25 -7.54
C LEU A 766 -10.54 22.06 -8.61
N ALA A 767 -11.76 22.56 -8.35
CA ALA A 767 -12.85 22.50 -9.32
C ALA A 767 -12.53 23.31 -10.59
N ASP A 768 -12.06 24.55 -10.48
CA ASP A 768 -11.68 25.37 -11.64
C ASP A 768 -10.54 24.72 -12.44
N ILE A 769 -9.48 24.28 -11.77
CA ILE A 769 -8.31 23.64 -12.41
C ILE A 769 -8.75 22.37 -13.17
N PHE A 770 -9.52 21.50 -12.52
CA PHE A 770 -9.92 20.23 -13.13
C PHE A 770 -10.99 20.42 -14.22
N GLU A 771 -11.95 21.34 -14.07
CA GLU A 771 -12.90 21.67 -15.14
C GLU A 771 -12.21 22.27 -16.38
N ASN A 772 -11.19 23.09 -16.18
CA ASN A 772 -10.35 23.58 -17.27
C ASN A 772 -9.58 22.44 -17.94
N PHE A 773 -9.01 21.52 -17.16
CA PHE A 773 -8.36 20.32 -17.68
C PHE A 773 -9.34 19.42 -18.47
N ARG A 774 -10.57 19.24 -17.99
CA ARG A 774 -11.66 18.54 -18.70
C ARG A 774 -11.93 19.19 -20.05
N ARG A 775 -12.06 20.52 -20.08
CA ARG A 775 -12.27 21.28 -21.32
C ARG A 775 -11.12 21.07 -22.31
N THR A 776 -9.88 21.18 -21.86
CA THR A 776 -8.70 20.94 -22.71
C THR A 776 -8.73 19.52 -23.29
N CYS A 777 -9.01 18.50 -22.48
CA CYS A 777 -9.09 17.11 -22.95
C CYS A 777 -10.25 16.90 -23.95
N LEU A 778 -11.40 17.53 -23.73
CA LEU A 778 -12.54 17.46 -24.64
C LEU A 778 -12.24 18.14 -25.98
N LEU A 779 -11.54 19.28 -25.98
CA LEU A 779 -11.16 19.98 -27.21
C LEU A 779 -10.07 19.22 -27.98
N THR A 780 -9.11 18.64 -27.28
CA THR A 780 -7.95 17.99 -27.91
C THR A 780 -8.22 16.55 -28.32
N TYR A 781 -8.90 15.77 -27.47
CA TYR A 781 -9.09 14.32 -27.64
C TYR A 781 -10.55 13.92 -27.77
N GLU A 782 -11.50 14.84 -27.56
CA GLU A 782 -12.94 14.55 -27.53
C GLU A 782 -13.30 13.41 -26.54
N LEU A 783 -12.61 13.41 -25.39
CA LEU A 783 -12.79 12.48 -24.27
C LEU A 783 -12.80 13.27 -22.96
N ASP A 784 -13.72 12.92 -22.06
CA ASP A 784 -13.78 13.53 -20.73
C ASP A 784 -12.92 12.72 -19.74
N PRO A 785 -11.88 13.32 -19.11
CA PRO A 785 -11.00 12.62 -18.19
C PRO A 785 -11.72 12.02 -16.98
N LEU A 786 -12.92 12.51 -16.64
CA LEU A 786 -13.72 12.00 -15.52
C LEU A 786 -14.29 10.58 -15.73
N HIS A 787 -14.26 10.04 -16.95
CA HIS A 787 -14.58 8.62 -17.18
C HIS A 787 -13.44 7.68 -16.83
N PHE A 788 -12.23 8.22 -16.66
CA PHE A 788 -11.00 7.46 -16.48
C PHE A 788 -10.55 7.47 -15.02
N TYR A 789 -9.67 6.51 -14.70
CA TYR A 789 -9.03 6.46 -13.38
C TYR A 789 -7.71 7.23 -13.35
N THR A 790 -7.01 7.34 -14.48
CA THR A 790 -5.67 7.94 -14.59
C THR A 790 -5.42 8.48 -16.01
N ALA A 791 -4.45 9.38 -16.16
CA ALA A 791 -4.00 9.87 -17.47
C ALA A 791 -3.55 8.74 -18.44
N PRO A 792 -2.85 7.68 -18.00
CA PRO A 792 -2.56 6.54 -18.88
C PRO A 792 -3.78 5.83 -19.47
N GLY A 793 -4.90 5.77 -18.75
CA GLY A 793 -6.16 5.24 -19.29
C GLY A 793 -6.71 6.14 -20.38
N LEU A 794 -6.76 7.45 -20.11
CA LEU A 794 -7.16 8.48 -21.08
C LEU A 794 -6.27 8.46 -22.32
N ALA A 795 -4.96 8.34 -22.17
CA ALA A 795 -3.99 8.31 -23.27
C ALA A 795 -4.24 7.16 -24.23
N PHE A 796 -4.54 5.97 -23.71
CA PHE A 796 -4.77 4.78 -24.53
C PHE A 796 -6.03 4.92 -25.39
N ASP A 797 -7.12 5.41 -24.80
CA ASP A 797 -8.38 5.62 -25.53
C ASP A 797 -8.30 6.83 -26.46
N ALA A 798 -7.59 7.89 -26.07
CA ALA A 798 -7.28 9.00 -26.96
C ALA A 798 -6.49 8.52 -28.19
N MET A 799 -5.51 7.63 -27.99
CA MET A 799 -4.75 7.03 -29.09
C MET A 799 -5.64 6.23 -30.04
N LEU A 800 -6.49 5.33 -29.53
CA LEU A 800 -7.41 4.54 -30.36
C LEU A 800 -8.36 5.46 -31.15
N LYS A 801 -8.83 6.54 -30.53
CA LYS A 801 -9.72 7.51 -31.17
C LYS A 801 -9.01 8.34 -32.25
N THR A 802 -7.84 8.90 -31.95
CA THR A 802 -7.10 9.76 -32.88
C THR A 802 -6.64 8.99 -34.13
N THR A 803 -6.21 7.74 -33.93
CA THR A 803 -5.66 6.88 -35.00
C THR A 803 -6.74 6.15 -35.78
N GLY A 804 -7.86 5.78 -35.13
CA GLY A 804 -8.90 4.94 -35.73
C GLY A 804 -8.44 3.50 -36.02
N VAL A 805 -7.30 3.09 -35.47
CA VAL A 805 -6.71 1.76 -35.71
C VAL A 805 -7.61 0.65 -35.16
N GLN A 806 -7.63 -0.48 -35.86
CA GLN A 806 -8.25 -1.72 -35.38
C GLN A 806 -7.12 -2.71 -35.08
N LEU A 807 -6.96 -3.08 -33.81
CA LEU A 807 -5.86 -3.93 -33.35
C LEU A 807 -6.36 -5.36 -33.12
N GLU A 808 -5.83 -6.35 -33.83
CA GLU A 808 -6.17 -7.75 -33.60
C GLU A 808 -5.73 -8.23 -32.20
N LEU A 809 -6.65 -8.82 -31.45
CA LEU A 809 -6.34 -9.47 -30.19
C LEU A 809 -5.85 -10.89 -30.45
N LEU A 810 -4.68 -11.24 -29.91
CA LEU A 810 -4.13 -12.60 -30.00
C LEU A 810 -5.02 -13.58 -29.23
N THR A 811 -5.80 -14.40 -29.94
CA THR A 811 -6.63 -15.47 -29.35
C THR A 811 -5.86 -16.78 -29.15
N ASP A 812 -4.76 -16.95 -29.88
CA ASP A 812 -3.87 -18.11 -29.80
C ASP A 812 -2.82 -17.93 -28.69
N ILE A 813 -2.83 -18.85 -27.73
CA ILE A 813 -1.92 -18.82 -26.58
C ILE A 813 -0.45 -19.02 -27.00
N GLU A 814 -0.18 -19.75 -28.08
CA GLU A 814 1.19 -19.92 -28.57
C GLU A 814 1.75 -18.61 -29.09
N LYS A 815 0.97 -17.88 -29.90
CA LYS A 815 1.36 -16.54 -30.40
C LYS A 815 1.58 -15.57 -29.24
N LEU A 816 0.70 -15.62 -28.23
CA LEU A 816 0.87 -14.80 -27.03
C LEU A 816 2.17 -15.12 -26.29
N MET A 817 2.42 -16.41 -25.99
CA MET A 817 3.65 -16.84 -25.30
C MET A 817 4.91 -16.57 -26.12
N PHE A 818 4.81 -16.69 -27.45
CA PHE A 818 5.85 -16.39 -28.41
C PHE A 818 6.31 -14.93 -28.28
N ILE A 819 5.37 -13.99 -28.33
CA ILE A 819 5.62 -12.57 -28.14
C ILE A 819 6.16 -12.29 -26.73
N GLU A 820 5.54 -12.85 -25.68
CA GLU A 820 5.96 -12.62 -24.30
C GLU A 820 7.42 -13.03 -24.03
N ARG A 821 7.90 -14.09 -24.67
CA ARG A 821 9.29 -14.56 -24.56
C ARG A 821 10.29 -13.58 -25.19
N GLY A 822 9.87 -12.79 -26.19
CA GLY A 822 10.69 -11.78 -26.83
C GLY A 822 10.77 -10.45 -26.08
N ILE A 823 9.84 -10.19 -25.15
CA ILE A 823 9.77 -8.92 -24.43
C ILE A 823 11.03 -8.66 -23.60
N ARG A 824 11.75 -7.59 -23.95
CA ARG A 824 12.97 -7.14 -23.27
C ARG A 824 12.94 -5.62 -23.18
N GLY A 825 12.98 -5.11 -21.95
CA GLY A 825 12.93 -3.67 -21.67
C GLY A 825 14.16 -2.89 -22.15
N GLY A 826 14.23 -1.63 -21.74
CA GLY A 826 15.41 -0.78 -21.93
C GLY A 826 16.68 -1.41 -21.36
N VAL A 827 17.78 -1.21 -22.07
CA VAL A 827 19.09 -1.75 -21.73
C VAL A 827 19.77 -0.78 -20.76
N SER A 828 20.32 -1.28 -19.65
CA SER A 828 21.15 -0.45 -18.76
C SER A 828 22.42 -1.18 -18.38
N GLN A 829 23.56 -0.54 -18.64
CA GLN A 829 24.89 -1.08 -18.38
C GLN A 829 25.86 0.04 -17.99
N CYS A 830 26.70 -0.27 -17.01
CA CYS A 830 27.91 0.48 -16.73
C CYS A 830 29.07 -0.29 -17.35
N SER A 831 29.59 0.20 -18.48
CA SER A 831 30.62 -0.45 -19.28
C SER A 831 32.01 -0.09 -18.76
N ASN A 832 32.18 1.16 -18.32
CA ASN A 832 33.39 1.64 -17.66
C ASN A 832 33.02 2.40 -16.38
N ARG A 833 33.88 2.31 -15.36
CA ARG A 833 33.55 2.79 -14.00
C ARG A 833 34.02 4.19 -13.69
N TYR A 834 34.95 4.73 -14.46
CA TYR A 834 35.60 5.99 -14.17
C TYR A 834 36.08 6.66 -15.45
N ALA A 835 35.88 7.97 -15.55
CA ALA A 835 36.51 8.83 -16.55
C ALA A 835 36.57 10.26 -16.01
N LYS A 836 37.55 11.03 -16.48
CA LYS A 836 37.72 12.44 -16.13
C LYS A 836 37.93 13.27 -17.39
N ALA A 837 37.29 14.42 -17.47
CA ALA A 837 37.44 15.34 -18.60
C ALA A 837 38.77 16.12 -18.51
N ASN A 838 39.31 16.47 -19.67
CA ASN A 838 40.41 17.41 -19.82
C ASN A 838 40.23 18.15 -21.15
N ASN A 839 39.63 19.34 -21.16
CA ASN A 839 39.42 20.08 -22.41
C ASN A 839 39.53 21.59 -22.24
N LYS A 840 39.78 22.30 -23.34
CA LYS A 840 40.06 23.74 -23.39
C LYS A 840 38.97 24.63 -22.76
N TYR A 841 37.75 24.12 -22.58
CA TYR A 841 36.65 24.87 -21.98
C TYR A 841 36.63 24.80 -20.45
N MET A 842 37.50 23.99 -19.83
CA MET A 842 37.63 23.84 -18.37
C MET A 842 38.46 24.95 -17.69
N LYS A 843 38.91 25.96 -18.44
CA LYS A 843 39.67 27.12 -17.93
C LYS A 843 40.89 26.68 -17.10
N ASP A 844 40.94 27.02 -15.81
CA ASP A 844 42.09 26.79 -14.92
C ASP A 844 42.35 25.29 -14.63
N GLU A 845 41.35 24.42 -14.84
CA GLU A 845 41.49 22.97 -14.67
C GLU A 845 41.96 22.23 -15.94
N TYR A 846 42.14 22.95 -17.05
CA TYR A 846 42.63 22.37 -18.30
C TYR A 846 44.15 22.20 -18.29
N ASP A 847 44.62 20.98 -18.52
CA ASP A 847 46.04 20.69 -18.74
C ASP A 847 46.32 20.53 -20.23
N SER A 848 46.94 21.55 -20.83
CA SER A 848 47.34 21.54 -22.24
C SER A 848 48.41 20.49 -22.60
N ASN A 849 49.05 19.88 -21.60
CA ASN A 849 50.03 18.80 -21.82
C ASN A 849 49.37 17.42 -21.91
N GLN A 850 48.08 17.32 -21.57
CA GLN A 850 47.30 16.09 -21.67
C GLN A 850 46.41 16.12 -22.91
N GLU A 851 46.08 14.94 -23.43
CA GLU A 851 45.17 14.82 -24.57
C GLU A 851 43.78 15.38 -24.22
N SER A 852 43.15 16.05 -25.18
CA SER A 852 41.80 16.58 -25.01
C SER A 852 40.79 15.44 -24.88
N THR A 853 40.11 15.40 -23.73
CA THR A 853 39.11 14.40 -23.36
C THR A 853 37.80 15.10 -22.99
N TYR A 854 36.72 14.72 -23.66
CA TYR A 854 35.37 15.21 -23.40
C TYR A 854 34.50 14.08 -22.84
N LEU A 855 33.65 14.42 -21.86
CA LEU A 855 32.62 13.54 -21.34
C LEU A 855 31.27 14.04 -21.84
N MET A 856 30.64 13.28 -22.73
CA MET A 856 29.37 13.66 -23.34
C MET A 856 28.24 12.76 -22.87
N TYR A 857 27.15 13.37 -22.43
CA TYR A 857 25.92 12.68 -22.07
C TYR A 857 24.89 12.92 -23.18
N PHE A 858 24.79 11.96 -24.10
CA PHE A 858 23.77 11.99 -25.14
C PHE A 858 22.51 11.24 -24.72
N ASP A 859 21.35 11.83 -24.98
CA ASP A 859 20.03 11.26 -24.70
C ASP A 859 19.14 11.34 -25.95
N ILE A 860 18.43 10.28 -26.29
CA ILE A 860 17.52 10.29 -27.44
C ILE A 860 16.22 11.00 -27.06
N ASN A 861 15.89 12.05 -27.81
CA ASN A 861 14.61 12.73 -27.68
C ASN A 861 13.44 11.77 -27.90
N ASN A 862 12.71 11.47 -26.81
CA ASN A 862 11.48 10.69 -26.84
C ASN A 862 11.65 9.34 -27.57
N LEU A 863 12.65 8.55 -27.16
CA LEU A 863 13.02 7.29 -27.82
C LEU A 863 11.83 6.39 -28.16
N TYR A 864 10.96 6.08 -27.19
CA TYR A 864 9.81 5.22 -27.46
C TYR A 864 8.79 5.89 -28.38
N GLY A 865 8.61 7.22 -28.27
CA GLY A 865 7.80 7.97 -29.21
C GLY A 865 8.37 7.88 -30.63
N ALA A 866 9.69 7.99 -30.81
CA ALA A 866 10.37 7.81 -32.09
C ALA A 866 10.13 6.39 -32.65
N ALA A 867 10.25 5.35 -31.83
CA ALA A 867 9.91 3.99 -32.25
C ALA A 867 8.40 3.81 -32.59
N MET A 868 7.51 4.61 -32.01
CA MET A 868 6.08 4.64 -32.38
C MET A 868 5.78 5.38 -33.68
N PHE A 869 6.72 6.17 -34.23
CA PHE A 869 6.57 6.74 -35.57
C PHE A 869 6.68 5.69 -36.68
N GLU A 870 7.37 4.61 -36.38
CA GLU A 870 7.72 3.56 -37.31
C GLU A 870 6.52 2.67 -37.66
N TYR A 871 6.69 1.81 -38.66
CA TYR A 871 5.68 0.82 -39.02
C TYR A 871 5.55 -0.20 -37.89
N LEU A 872 4.35 -0.30 -37.33
CA LEU A 872 4.03 -1.19 -36.22
C LEU A 872 2.95 -2.20 -36.60
N PRO A 873 3.01 -3.43 -36.05
CA PRO A 873 1.99 -4.44 -36.27
C PRO A 873 0.60 -3.95 -35.84
N TYR A 874 -0.44 -4.38 -36.55
CA TYR A 874 -1.84 -4.20 -36.12
C TYR A 874 -2.71 -5.45 -36.27
N GLY A 875 -2.37 -6.42 -37.12
CA GLY A 875 -3.15 -7.65 -37.29
C GLY A 875 -2.57 -8.63 -38.32
N GLU A 876 -3.37 -9.65 -38.66
CA GLU A 876 -3.07 -10.76 -39.56
C GLU A 876 -1.86 -11.59 -39.12
N PHE A 877 -1.88 -12.05 -37.87
CA PHE A 877 -0.79 -12.82 -37.28
C PHE A 877 -0.82 -14.29 -37.72
N GLU A 878 0.20 -14.72 -38.46
CA GLU A 878 0.30 -16.07 -38.99
C GLU A 878 1.72 -16.62 -38.84
N PHE A 879 1.85 -17.89 -38.43
CA PHE A 879 3.15 -18.56 -38.46
C PHE A 879 3.41 -19.06 -39.88
N LEU A 880 4.59 -18.75 -40.42
CA LEU A 880 4.98 -19.24 -41.73
C LEU A 880 5.26 -20.74 -41.73
N GLU A 881 4.97 -21.38 -42.86
CA GLU A 881 5.34 -22.76 -43.16
C GLU A 881 6.84 -22.86 -43.52
N ALA A 882 7.42 -24.07 -43.45
CA ALA A 882 8.86 -24.28 -43.63
C ALA A 882 9.38 -23.79 -45.00
N ASN A 883 8.63 -24.04 -46.07
CA ASN A 883 8.95 -23.59 -47.43
C ASN A 883 8.92 -22.06 -47.57
N GLU A 884 8.04 -21.38 -46.83
CA GLU A 884 7.98 -19.91 -46.83
C GLU A 884 9.18 -19.31 -46.09
N ILE A 885 9.62 -19.96 -45.01
CA ILE A 885 10.81 -19.54 -44.25
C ILE A 885 12.07 -19.67 -45.11
N GLU A 886 12.22 -20.74 -45.89
CA GLU A 886 13.37 -20.97 -46.77
C GLU A 886 13.50 -19.90 -47.87
N ASN A 887 12.38 -19.33 -48.32
CA ASN A 887 12.35 -18.30 -49.36
C ASN A 887 12.42 -16.86 -48.82
N LEU A 888 12.50 -16.68 -47.50
CA LEU A 888 12.46 -15.36 -46.87
C LEU A 888 13.84 -14.69 -46.84
N ASP A 889 14.03 -13.67 -47.67
CA ASP A 889 15.23 -12.83 -47.62
C ASP A 889 15.07 -11.67 -46.64
N ILE A 890 15.58 -11.87 -45.43
CA ILE A 890 15.45 -10.93 -44.30
C ILE A 890 16.07 -9.56 -44.58
N MET A 891 17.22 -9.53 -45.28
CA MET A 891 18.01 -8.30 -45.46
C MET A 891 17.34 -7.33 -46.44
N ASN A 892 16.52 -7.86 -47.36
CA ASN A 892 15.88 -7.09 -48.42
C ASN A 892 14.43 -6.70 -48.14
N ILE A 893 13.87 -7.04 -46.98
CA ILE A 893 12.54 -6.58 -46.56
C ILE A 893 12.59 -5.05 -46.37
N PRO A 894 11.73 -4.22 -46.96
CA PRO A 894 11.70 -2.79 -46.63
C PRO A 894 11.16 -2.53 -45.20
N ASP A 895 11.70 -1.55 -44.49
CA ASP A 895 11.24 -1.20 -43.12
C ASP A 895 9.83 -0.58 -43.10
N ASN A 896 9.37 -0.07 -44.25
CA ASN A 896 8.04 0.47 -44.51
C ASN A 896 7.14 -0.50 -45.30
N ALA A 897 7.52 -1.78 -45.42
CA ALA A 897 6.69 -2.77 -46.07
C ALA A 897 5.36 -2.96 -45.32
N GLU A 898 4.28 -3.28 -46.02
CA GLU A 898 2.98 -3.57 -45.40
C GLU A 898 3.00 -4.83 -44.52
N VAL A 899 3.99 -5.71 -44.73
CA VAL A 899 4.16 -6.97 -44.00
C VAL A 899 5.48 -6.94 -43.22
N GLY A 900 5.41 -7.27 -41.93
CA GLY A 900 6.55 -7.42 -41.05
C GLY A 900 6.64 -8.82 -40.45
N TYR A 901 7.76 -9.10 -39.77
CA TYR A 901 8.07 -10.43 -39.23
C TYR A 901 8.71 -10.38 -37.84
N ILE A 902 8.43 -11.40 -37.03
CA ILE A 902 9.12 -11.70 -35.76
C ILE A 902 9.71 -13.10 -35.87
N PHE A 903 10.99 -13.21 -35.58
CA PHE A 903 11.75 -14.45 -35.72
C PHE A 903 12.02 -15.10 -34.38
N ASP A 904 11.96 -16.43 -34.33
CA ASP A 904 12.64 -17.27 -33.34
C ASP A 904 13.91 -17.82 -33.98
N CYS A 905 15.08 -17.41 -33.51
CA CYS A 905 16.31 -17.83 -34.16
C CYS A 905 17.47 -18.09 -33.21
N ASP A 906 18.43 -18.85 -33.70
CA ASP A 906 19.73 -19.04 -33.06
C ASP A 906 20.75 -18.12 -33.74
N LEU A 907 21.43 -17.30 -32.94
CA LEU A 907 22.45 -16.34 -33.39
C LEU A 907 23.81 -16.73 -32.82
N GLU A 908 24.79 -16.83 -33.71
CA GLU A 908 26.19 -16.87 -33.33
C GLU A 908 26.75 -15.47 -33.14
N TYR A 909 27.56 -15.33 -32.10
CA TYR A 909 28.35 -14.13 -31.84
C TYR A 909 29.82 -14.46 -32.16
N PRO A 910 30.36 -14.05 -33.31
CA PRO A 910 31.74 -14.32 -33.67
C PRO A 910 32.74 -13.69 -32.71
N THR A 911 33.80 -14.42 -32.38
CA THR A 911 34.83 -13.97 -31.42
C THR A 911 35.58 -12.72 -31.86
N TYR A 912 35.76 -12.50 -33.18
CA TYR A 912 36.42 -11.30 -33.69
C TYR A 912 35.63 -10.01 -33.42
N LEU A 913 34.33 -10.09 -33.12
CA LEU A 913 33.51 -8.93 -32.75
C LEU A 913 33.56 -8.60 -31.26
N HIS A 914 34.15 -9.46 -30.42
CA HIS A 914 34.07 -9.30 -28.96
C HIS A 914 34.72 -8.00 -28.48
N GLN A 915 35.84 -7.60 -29.09
CA GLN A 915 36.51 -6.34 -28.76
C GLN A 915 35.70 -5.14 -29.27
N LEU A 916 35.20 -5.19 -30.51
CA LEU A 916 34.43 -4.10 -31.09
C LEU A 916 33.10 -3.87 -30.35
N HIS A 917 32.46 -4.94 -29.87
CA HIS A 917 31.16 -4.88 -29.22
C HIS A 917 31.25 -4.96 -27.69
N SER A 918 32.43 -4.78 -27.10
CA SER A 918 32.62 -4.93 -25.64
C SER A 918 31.78 -3.94 -24.83
N ASP A 919 31.63 -2.75 -25.38
CA ASP A 919 31.02 -1.59 -24.72
C ASP A 919 29.48 -1.64 -24.76
N LEU A 920 28.90 -2.14 -25.86
CA LEU A 920 27.45 -2.23 -26.06
C LEU A 920 27.02 -3.52 -26.79
N PRO A 921 27.21 -4.73 -26.23
CA PRO A 921 26.90 -5.97 -26.93
C PRO A 921 25.48 -6.04 -27.54
N LEU A 922 25.37 -6.60 -28.74
CA LEU A 922 24.07 -6.77 -29.42
C LEU A 922 23.23 -7.91 -28.80
N ALA A 923 21.92 -7.88 -29.05
CA ALA A 923 20.95 -8.90 -28.65
C ALA A 923 20.90 -9.18 -27.13
N PRO A 924 20.43 -8.24 -26.29
CA PRO A 924 20.33 -8.43 -24.84
C PRO A 924 19.48 -9.67 -24.47
N GLN A 925 19.81 -10.38 -23.39
CA GLN A 925 19.04 -11.55 -22.96
C GLN A 925 18.84 -11.64 -21.46
N HIS A 926 17.70 -12.21 -21.05
CA HIS A 926 17.41 -12.47 -19.63
C HIS A 926 18.18 -13.70 -19.15
N MET A 927 19.18 -13.49 -18.30
CA MET A 927 20.01 -14.55 -17.72
C MET A 927 20.31 -14.28 -16.24
N THR A 928 20.61 -15.33 -15.49
CA THR A 928 21.19 -15.19 -14.16
C THR A 928 22.66 -14.76 -14.33
N PRO A 929 23.13 -13.68 -13.69
CA PRO A 929 24.50 -13.23 -13.87
C PRO A 929 25.52 -14.29 -13.42
N PRO A 930 26.65 -14.45 -14.12
CA PRO A 930 27.65 -15.46 -13.78
C PRO A 930 28.35 -15.16 -12.44
N ILE A 931 28.83 -16.22 -11.76
CA ILE A 931 29.62 -16.14 -10.51
C ILE A 931 30.84 -15.22 -10.77
N PRO A 932 31.15 -14.24 -9.89
CA PRO A 932 30.87 -14.17 -8.46
C PRO A 932 29.59 -13.42 -8.04
N SER A 933 28.69 -13.10 -8.97
CA SER A 933 27.39 -12.51 -8.62
C SER A 933 26.63 -13.39 -7.62
N ARG A 934 26.39 -12.90 -6.40
CA ARG A 934 25.54 -13.58 -5.38
C ARG A 934 24.05 -13.63 -5.79
N SER A 935 23.65 -12.97 -6.88
CA SER A 935 22.25 -12.85 -7.29
C SER A 935 21.79 -14.06 -8.08
N LYS A 936 20.75 -14.75 -7.59
CA LYS A 936 20.06 -15.85 -8.30
C LYS A 936 18.97 -15.35 -9.26
N LEU A 937 18.72 -14.05 -9.30
CA LEU A 937 17.65 -13.45 -10.09
C LEU A 937 18.09 -13.30 -11.55
N LYS A 938 17.18 -13.62 -12.48
CA LYS A 938 17.37 -13.32 -13.90
C LYS A 938 17.36 -11.80 -14.10
N LYS A 939 18.38 -11.28 -14.77
CA LYS A 939 18.52 -9.87 -15.16
C LYS A 939 18.63 -9.77 -16.67
N LEU A 940 18.27 -8.63 -17.24
CA LEU A 940 18.55 -8.35 -18.65
C LEU A 940 20.05 -8.03 -18.75
N LEU A 941 20.80 -8.85 -19.49
CA LEU A 941 22.25 -8.73 -19.63
C LEU A 941 22.63 -8.52 -21.10
N LEU A 942 23.58 -7.63 -21.32
CA LEU A 942 24.31 -7.53 -22.58
C LEU A 942 25.47 -8.53 -22.51
N THR A 943 25.47 -9.52 -23.40
CA THR A 943 26.45 -10.61 -23.39
C THR A 943 26.94 -10.89 -24.79
N LEU A 944 28.21 -11.28 -24.90
CA LEU A 944 28.84 -11.72 -26.15
C LEU A 944 28.62 -13.23 -26.41
N TYR A 945 27.75 -13.89 -25.65
CA TYR A 945 27.45 -15.31 -25.84
C TYR A 945 26.59 -15.57 -27.08
N PRO A 946 26.61 -16.78 -27.65
CA PRO A 946 25.59 -17.21 -28.60
C PRO A 946 24.18 -17.06 -28.01
N LYS A 947 23.20 -16.81 -28.87
CA LYS A 947 21.78 -16.68 -28.49
C LYS A 947 21.03 -17.85 -29.09
N ASN A 948 20.23 -18.54 -28.27
CA ASN A 948 19.40 -19.67 -28.72
C ASN A 948 17.94 -19.37 -28.45
N ASN A 949 17.06 -19.75 -29.37
CA ASN A 949 15.62 -19.48 -29.33
C ASN A 949 15.32 -17.98 -29.07
N TYR A 950 16.06 -17.11 -29.73
CA TYR A 950 16.00 -15.68 -29.53
C TYR A 950 14.85 -15.10 -30.36
N VAL A 951 13.78 -14.68 -29.68
CA VAL A 951 12.64 -14.00 -30.32
C VAL A 951 13.00 -12.54 -30.62
N VAL A 952 12.87 -12.06 -31.85
CA VAL A 952 13.32 -10.73 -32.26
C VAL A 952 12.51 -10.15 -33.43
N HIS A 953 12.30 -8.84 -33.41
CA HIS A 953 11.71 -8.12 -34.55
C HIS A 953 12.67 -8.09 -35.76
N TYR A 954 12.14 -8.19 -36.99
CA TYR A 954 12.97 -8.29 -38.20
C TYR A 954 13.98 -7.14 -38.37
N ARG A 955 13.62 -5.90 -38.01
CA ARG A 955 14.53 -4.74 -38.09
C ARG A 955 15.74 -4.88 -37.17
N ASN A 956 15.53 -5.35 -35.95
CA ASN A 956 16.61 -5.64 -35.01
C ASN A 956 17.48 -6.80 -35.50
N LEU A 957 16.87 -7.83 -36.08
CA LEU A 957 17.62 -8.92 -36.68
C LEU A 957 18.52 -8.43 -37.82
N LYS A 958 18.00 -7.59 -38.75
CA LYS A 958 18.83 -6.96 -39.78
C LYS A 958 20.00 -6.17 -39.19
N MET A 959 19.74 -5.37 -38.14
CA MET A 959 20.78 -4.63 -37.43
C MET A 959 21.89 -5.57 -36.90
N TYR A 960 21.49 -6.70 -36.32
CA TYR A 960 22.43 -7.68 -35.80
C TYR A 960 23.27 -8.34 -36.91
N LEU A 961 22.64 -8.70 -38.02
CA LEU A 961 23.32 -9.32 -39.16
C LEU A 961 24.25 -8.32 -39.87
N LYS A 962 23.81 -7.06 -40.04
CA LYS A 962 24.60 -5.95 -40.59
C LYS A 962 25.90 -5.75 -39.80
N HIS A 963 25.84 -5.87 -38.48
CA HIS A 963 27.01 -5.76 -37.59
C HIS A 963 27.67 -7.11 -37.27
N GLY A 964 27.46 -8.13 -38.10
CA GLY A 964 28.31 -9.33 -38.15
C GLY A 964 27.88 -10.49 -37.26
N LEU A 965 26.75 -10.43 -36.53
CA LEU A 965 26.18 -11.65 -35.95
C LEU A 965 25.76 -12.59 -37.08
N ARG A 966 25.86 -13.90 -36.86
CA ARG A 966 25.51 -14.90 -37.88
C ARG A 966 24.25 -15.64 -37.49
N LEU A 967 23.29 -15.70 -38.40
CA LEU A 967 22.07 -16.49 -38.24
C LEU A 967 22.40 -17.97 -38.43
N LYS A 968 22.31 -18.77 -37.36
CA LYS A 968 22.57 -20.21 -37.42
C LYS A 968 21.35 -21.02 -37.84
N LYS A 969 20.19 -20.64 -37.31
CA LYS A 969 18.94 -21.38 -37.52
C LYS A 969 17.74 -20.47 -37.29
N ILE A 970 16.73 -20.62 -38.13
CA ILE A 970 15.38 -20.09 -37.89
C ILE A 970 14.52 -21.24 -37.38
N ASN A 971 13.88 -21.06 -36.23
CA ASN A 971 13.00 -22.05 -35.61
C ASN A 971 11.54 -21.83 -36.00
N ARG A 972 11.08 -20.57 -35.96
CA ARG A 972 9.70 -20.14 -36.30
C ARG A 972 9.73 -18.68 -36.79
N VAL A 973 8.79 -18.31 -37.63
CA VAL A 973 8.57 -16.92 -38.07
C VAL A 973 7.10 -16.58 -37.94
N LEU A 974 6.79 -15.47 -37.27
CA LEU A 974 5.45 -14.90 -37.19
C LEU A 974 5.36 -13.70 -38.13
N ARG A 975 4.53 -13.80 -39.16
CA ARG A 975 4.17 -12.74 -40.10
C ARG A 975 3.01 -11.90 -39.56
N PHE A 976 2.97 -10.61 -39.90
CA PHE A 976 1.86 -9.69 -39.58
C PHE A 976 1.77 -8.52 -40.55
N LYS A 977 0.61 -7.86 -40.61
CA LYS A 977 0.46 -6.55 -41.24
C LYS A 977 0.90 -5.42 -40.32
N GLN A 978 1.56 -4.42 -40.89
CA GLN A 978 2.07 -3.25 -40.20
C GLN A 978 1.82 -1.96 -40.98
N SER A 979 1.72 -0.84 -40.26
CA SER A 979 1.61 0.51 -40.82
C SER A 979 2.05 1.54 -39.76
N PRO A 980 2.29 2.82 -40.11
CA PRO A 980 2.70 3.85 -39.14
C PRO A 980 1.48 4.43 -38.41
N TRP A 981 0.59 3.57 -37.90
CA TRP A 981 -0.73 3.96 -37.39
C TRP A 981 -0.66 4.83 -36.13
N LEU A 982 0.41 4.78 -35.33
CA LEU A 982 0.60 5.66 -34.16
C LEU A 982 1.09 7.07 -34.53
N LYS A 983 1.70 7.26 -35.71
CA LYS A 983 2.36 8.51 -36.10
C LYS A 983 1.50 9.74 -35.85
N LYS A 984 0.23 9.71 -36.30
CA LYS A 984 -0.73 10.82 -36.14
C LYS A 984 -0.93 11.23 -34.68
N TYR A 985 -1.00 10.27 -33.76
CA TYR A 985 -1.18 10.55 -32.33
C TYR A 985 0.09 11.13 -31.69
N ILE A 986 1.26 10.62 -32.08
CA ILE A 986 2.54 11.12 -31.57
C ILE A 986 2.82 12.54 -32.09
N ASP A 987 2.54 12.80 -33.37
CA ASP A 987 2.64 14.13 -33.99
C ASP A 987 1.79 15.14 -33.21
N LEU A 988 0.49 14.83 -32.99
CA LEU A 988 -0.43 15.68 -32.24
C LEU A 988 0.14 16.06 -30.86
N ASN A 989 0.55 15.07 -30.07
CA ASN A 989 1.06 15.31 -28.72
C ASN A 989 2.42 16.01 -28.72
N THR A 990 3.26 15.76 -29.71
CA THR A 990 4.57 16.41 -29.85
C THR A 990 4.41 17.88 -30.18
N THR A 991 3.51 18.22 -31.11
CA THR A 991 3.16 19.61 -31.44
C THR A 991 2.58 20.33 -30.22
N LEU A 992 1.64 19.72 -29.50
CA LEU A 992 1.08 20.30 -28.27
C LEU A 992 2.15 20.50 -27.19
N ARG A 993 3.08 19.56 -27.05
CA ARG A 993 4.23 19.68 -26.13
C ARG A 993 5.20 20.78 -26.53
N GLN A 994 5.39 21.04 -27.82
CA GLN A 994 6.21 22.14 -28.33
C GLN A 994 5.55 23.50 -28.10
N GLN A 995 4.21 23.57 -28.23
CA GLN A 995 3.41 24.78 -28.01
C GLN A 995 3.14 25.08 -26.53
N ALA A 996 3.31 24.09 -25.65
CA ALA A 996 3.07 24.21 -24.22
C ALA A 996 3.90 25.32 -23.56
N LYS A 997 3.20 26.26 -22.92
CA LYS A 997 3.81 27.44 -22.27
C LYS A 997 4.26 27.17 -20.84
N ASN A 998 3.63 26.22 -20.16
CA ASN A 998 3.92 25.86 -18.77
C ASN A 998 4.48 24.43 -18.66
N ASP A 999 5.08 24.10 -17.51
CA ASP A 999 5.71 22.79 -17.30
C ASP A 999 4.70 21.66 -17.16
N PHE A 1000 3.52 21.94 -16.61
CA PHE A 1000 2.47 20.95 -16.46
C PHE A 1000 2.06 20.38 -17.83
N ASP A 1001 1.71 21.24 -18.79
CA ASP A 1001 1.32 20.83 -20.14
C ASP A 1001 2.46 20.06 -20.84
N LYS A 1002 3.71 20.52 -20.70
CA LYS A 1002 4.88 19.82 -21.26
C LYS A 1002 5.01 18.41 -20.71
N ILE A 1003 4.80 18.22 -19.41
CA ILE A 1003 4.85 16.91 -18.72
C ILE A 1003 3.64 16.07 -19.10
N PHE A 1004 2.45 16.66 -19.17
CA PHE A 1004 1.20 15.99 -19.52
C PHE A 1004 1.26 15.40 -20.94
N TYR A 1005 1.61 16.19 -21.95
CA TYR A 1005 1.72 15.68 -23.32
C TYR A 1005 2.86 14.67 -23.50
N LYS A 1006 3.96 14.80 -22.73
CA LYS A 1006 4.99 13.75 -22.65
C LYS A 1006 4.41 12.45 -22.07
N LEU A 1007 3.60 12.56 -21.01
CA LEU A 1007 2.95 11.41 -20.39
C LEU A 1007 1.94 10.76 -21.32
N MET A 1008 1.18 11.54 -22.10
CA MET A 1008 0.22 11.01 -23.09
C MET A 1008 0.92 10.12 -24.13
N ILE A 1009 2.11 10.51 -24.60
CA ILE A 1009 2.93 9.67 -25.49
C ILE A 1009 3.44 8.41 -24.76
N ASN A 1010 4.17 8.59 -23.66
CA ASN A 1010 4.86 7.49 -22.98
C ASN A 1010 3.90 6.46 -22.38
N SER A 1011 2.70 6.88 -21.99
CA SER A 1011 1.69 6.00 -21.39
C SER A 1011 1.12 4.99 -22.38
N VAL A 1012 1.06 5.33 -23.68
CA VAL A 1012 0.58 4.40 -24.71
C VAL A 1012 1.45 3.16 -24.74
N TYR A 1013 2.78 3.31 -24.81
CA TYR A 1013 3.71 2.17 -24.74
C TYR A 1013 3.48 1.33 -23.47
N GLY A 1014 3.40 1.98 -22.31
CA GLY A 1014 3.15 1.28 -21.04
C GLY A 1014 1.84 0.49 -21.04
N LYS A 1015 0.81 1.00 -21.73
CA LYS A 1015 -0.50 0.35 -21.88
C LYS A 1015 -0.49 -0.80 -22.88
N LEU A 1016 0.28 -0.70 -23.97
CA LEU A 1016 0.50 -1.83 -24.90
C LEU A 1016 1.17 -3.00 -24.17
N MET A 1017 2.07 -2.72 -23.22
CA MET A 1017 2.83 -3.70 -22.44
C MET A 1017 2.20 -4.12 -21.11
N GLU A 1018 0.93 -3.77 -20.90
CA GLU A 1018 0.27 -3.96 -19.61
C GLU A 1018 0.07 -5.44 -19.28
N ASN A 1019 0.72 -5.90 -18.20
CA ASN A 1019 0.62 -7.29 -17.77
C ASN A 1019 -0.66 -7.52 -16.93
N VAL A 1020 -1.71 -7.96 -17.61
CA VAL A 1020 -3.02 -8.27 -17.01
C VAL A 1020 -2.99 -9.39 -15.97
N ARG A 1021 -1.95 -10.24 -15.94
CA ARG A 1021 -1.77 -11.30 -14.92
C ARG A 1021 -1.42 -10.75 -13.54
N LYS A 1022 -0.84 -9.56 -13.47
CA LYS A 1022 -0.44 -8.91 -12.21
C LYS A 1022 -1.58 -8.16 -11.51
N TYR A 1023 -2.70 -7.95 -12.20
CA TYR A 1023 -3.88 -7.32 -11.62
C TYR A 1023 -4.40 -8.12 -10.42
N ARG A 1024 -4.69 -7.43 -9.32
CA ARG A 1024 -5.21 -8.05 -8.09
C ARG A 1024 -6.72 -7.89 -8.02
N ASP A 1025 -7.43 -8.94 -7.62
CA ASP A 1025 -8.84 -8.84 -7.22
C ASP A 1025 -8.88 -8.72 -5.70
N VAL A 1026 -9.28 -7.56 -5.20
CA VAL A 1026 -9.34 -7.27 -3.77
C VAL A 1026 -10.75 -6.82 -3.42
N ARG A 1027 -11.30 -7.47 -2.39
CA ARG A 1027 -12.63 -7.21 -1.83
C ARG A 1027 -12.47 -6.68 -0.42
N MET A 1028 -13.26 -5.67 -0.10
CA MET A 1028 -13.35 -5.16 1.26
C MET A 1028 -14.70 -5.56 1.83
N THR A 1029 -14.71 -6.02 3.08
CA THR A 1029 -15.95 -6.40 3.76
C THR A 1029 -15.88 -6.03 5.24
N THR A 1030 -17.02 -5.57 5.74
CA THR A 1030 -17.23 -5.22 7.15
C THR A 1030 -18.13 -6.23 7.87
N LYS A 1031 -18.55 -7.29 7.18
CA LYS A 1031 -19.45 -8.32 7.73
C LYS A 1031 -18.80 -9.69 7.63
N TRP A 1032 -18.97 -10.49 8.67
CA TRP A 1032 -18.51 -11.88 8.66
C TRP A 1032 -19.43 -12.79 7.82
N GLU A 1033 -20.73 -12.75 8.09
CA GLU A 1033 -21.75 -13.61 7.46
C GLU A 1033 -22.48 -12.91 6.29
N GLY A 1034 -23.31 -13.66 5.55
CA GLY A 1034 -24.09 -13.17 4.41
C GLY A 1034 -23.38 -13.31 3.05
N ARG A 1035 -24.12 -13.17 1.94
CA ARG A 1035 -23.63 -13.42 0.56
C ARG A 1035 -22.31 -12.70 0.23
N TYR A 1036 -22.11 -11.51 0.79
CA TYR A 1036 -20.90 -10.68 0.64
C TYR A 1036 -20.03 -10.58 1.91
N GLY A 1037 -20.29 -11.43 2.90
CA GLY A 1037 -19.50 -11.53 4.11
C GLY A 1037 -18.15 -12.22 3.89
N ALA A 1038 -17.20 -11.95 4.79
CA ALA A 1038 -15.84 -12.50 4.73
C ALA A 1038 -15.82 -14.03 4.65
N GLN A 1039 -16.71 -14.71 5.37
CA GLN A 1039 -16.82 -16.16 5.38
C GLN A 1039 -17.00 -16.74 3.97
N ASN A 1040 -17.89 -16.14 3.18
CA ASN A 1040 -18.18 -16.62 1.83
C ASN A 1040 -17.01 -16.41 0.87
N TYR A 1041 -16.31 -15.26 0.95
CA TYR A 1041 -15.13 -15.05 0.11
C TYR A 1041 -13.98 -15.98 0.48
N ILE A 1042 -13.74 -16.25 1.78
CA ILE A 1042 -12.70 -17.16 2.24
C ILE A 1042 -12.98 -18.60 1.79
N ALA A 1043 -14.26 -19.00 1.78
CA ALA A 1043 -14.67 -20.33 1.34
C ALA A 1043 -14.48 -20.54 -0.18
N LYS A 1044 -14.39 -19.48 -0.99
CA LYS A 1044 -14.26 -19.61 -2.45
C LYS A 1044 -12.94 -20.28 -2.86
N PRO A 1045 -12.94 -21.09 -3.93
CA PRO A 1045 -11.75 -21.79 -4.42
C PRO A 1045 -10.62 -20.83 -4.79
N ASN A 1046 -10.94 -19.64 -5.28
CA ASN A 1046 -9.97 -18.64 -5.67
C ASN A 1046 -9.52 -17.71 -4.53
N PHE A 1047 -9.93 -17.92 -3.27
CA PHE A 1047 -9.38 -17.15 -2.14
C PHE A 1047 -7.85 -17.24 -2.08
N HIS A 1048 -7.18 -16.08 -2.07
CA HIS A 1048 -5.72 -15.95 -2.00
C HIS A 1048 -5.26 -15.70 -0.57
N SER A 1049 -5.58 -14.52 -0.03
CA SER A 1049 -5.18 -14.08 1.32
C SER A 1049 -6.22 -13.14 1.91
N CYS A 1050 -6.18 -12.93 3.23
CA CYS A 1050 -6.95 -11.86 3.88
C CYS A 1050 -6.04 -11.10 4.85
N SER A 1051 -6.35 -9.82 5.04
CA SER A 1051 -5.68 -8.92 5.97
C SER A 1051 -6.72 -8.10 6.73
N ILE A 1052 -6.49 -7.91 8.02
CA ILE A 1052 -7.29 -7.01 8.83
C ILE A 1052 -6.82 -5.60 8.52
N PHE A 1053 -7.76 -4.72 8.15
CA PHE A 1053 -7.48 -3.31 7.94
C PHE A 1053 -7.83 -2.49 9.18
N ASP A 1054 -8.94 -2.84 9.85
CA ASP A 1054 -9.40 -2.23 11.09
C ASP A 1054 -10.20 -3.26 11.91
N ASP A 1055 -10.63 -2.92 13.14
CA ASP A 1055 -11.33 -3.82 14.08
C ASP A 1055 -12.51 -4.54 13.42
N ASP A 1056 -13.30 -3.82 12.63
CA ASP A 1056 -14.48 -4.32 11.92
C ASP A 1056 -14.29 -4.45 10.40
N MET A 1057 -13.06 -4.39 9.87
CA MET A 1057 -12.82 -4.35 8.42
C MET A 1057 -11.76 -5.35 7.94
N ILE A 1058 -12.14 -6.17 6.95
CA ILE A 1058 -11.29 -7.20 6.36
C ILE A 1058 -11.10 -6.94 4.87
N ILE A 1059 -9.85 -6.92 4.44
CA ILE A 1059 -9.44 -6.93 3.04
C ILE A 1059 -9.18 -8.39 2.63
N ILE A 1060 -9.83 -8.83 1.56
CA ILE A 1060 -9.75 -10.18 1.03
C ILE A 1060 -9.20 -10.12 -0.39
N GLU A 1061 -8.05 -10.73 -0.59
CA GLU A 1061 -7.42 -10.90 -1.90
C GLU A 1061 -7.88 -12.23 -2.51
N MET A 1062 -8.27 -12.18 -3.77
CA MET A 1062 -8.72 -13.30 -4.57
C MET A 1062 -7.75 -13.52 -5.74
N ASN A 1063 -7.44 -14.78 -6.03
CA ASN A 1063 -6.83 -15.16 -7.29
C ASN A 1063 -7.86 -14.96 -8.42
N LYS A 1064 -7.39 -14.54 -9.58
CA LYS A 1064 -8.21 -14.53 -10.79
C LYS A 1064 -8.41 -15.96 -11.29
N LEU A 1065 -9.65 -16.35 -11.53
CA LEU A 1065 -9.98 -17.63 -12.16
C LEU A 1065 -9.79 -17.56 -13.68
N GLU A 1066 -10.06 -16.38 -14.25
CA GLU A 1066 -9.96 -16.10 -15.68
C GLU A 1066 -9.16 -14.81 -15.87
N ILE A 1067 -8.34 -14.79 -16.92
CA ILE A 1067 -7.54 -13.63 -17.31
C ILE A 1067 -7.88 -13.32 -18.76
N LEU A 1068 -8.50 -12.16 -18.98
CA LEU A 1068 -8.76 -11.65 -20.31
C LEU A 1068 -7.52 -10.92 -20.84
N PHE A 1069 -6.90 -11.45 -21.89
CA PHE A 1069 -5.82 -10.79 -22.61
C PHE A 1069 -6.39 -9.85 -23.65
N ASN A 1070 -6.65 -8.60 -23.23
CA ASN A 1070 -7.19 -7.54 -24.09
C ASN A 1070 -6.16 -6.43 -24.36
N LYS A 1071 -4.87 -6.80 -24.37
CA LYS A 1071 -3.76 -5.86 -24.58
C LYS A 1071 -2.93 -6.31 -25.79
N PRO A 1072 -2.68 -5.41 -26.76
CA PRO A 1072 -1.92 -5.72 -27.97
C PRO A 1072 -0.42 -5.69 -27.67
N ILE A 1073 0.04 -6.66 -26.87
CA ILE A 1073 1.43 -6.73 -26.38
C ILE A 1073 2.47 -6.86 -27.50
N TYR A 1074 2.06 -7.35 -28.67
CA TYR A 1074 2.90 -7.44 -29.87
C TYR A 1074 3.37 -6.05 -30.33
N ALA A 1075 2.52 -5.03 -30.25
CA ALA A 1075 2.88 -3.67 -30.64
C ALA A 1075 3.90 -3.08 -29.66
N GLY A 1076 3.68 -3.29 -28.35
CA GLY A 1076 4.63 -2.86 -27.33
C GLY A 1076 5.97 -3.62 -27.40
N PHE A 1077 5.96 -4.90 -27.77
CA PHE A 1077 7.17 -5.67 -28.07
C PHE A 1077 7.94 -5.06 -29.25
N CYS A 1078 7.26 -4.75 -30.36
CA CYS A 1078 7.91 -4.13 -31.51
C CYS A 1078 8.47 -2.74 -31.18
N VAL A 1079 7.74 -1.91 -30.42
CA VAL A 1079 8.25 -0.61 -29.93
C VAL A 1079 9.55 -0.78 -29.14
N LEU A 1080 9.61 -1.77 -28.23
CA LEU A 1080 10.80 -2.05 -27.44
C LEU A 1080 12.00 -2.50 -28.27
N ASP A 1081 11.77 -3.31 -29.31
CA ASP A 1081 12.84 -3.79 -30.16
C ASP A 1081 13.31 -2.67 -31.09
N ILE A 1082 12.38 -2.05 -31.84
CA ILE A 1082 12.68 -0.93 -32.74
C ILE A 1082 13.40 0.20 -31.98
N SER A 1083 13.02 0.52 -30.74
CA SER A 1083 13.73 1.55 -29.97
C SER A 1083 15.22 1.27 -29.79
N LYS A 1084 15.64 0.00 -29.74
CA LYS A 1084 17.08 -0.34 -29.61
C LYS A 1084 17.84 -0.04 -30.90
N THR A 1085 17.20 -0.01 -32.07
CA THR A 1085 17.91 0.27 -33.33
C THR A 1085 18.46 1.69 -33.34
N PHE A 1086 17.76 2.68 -32.79
CA PHE A 1086 18.25 4.06 -32.67
C PHE A 1086 19.57 4.15 -31.89
N LEU A 1087 19.68 3.44 -30.76
CA LEU A 1087 20.92 3.37 -29.98
C LEU A 1087 22.05 2.69 -30.76
N TYR A 1088 21.73 1.57 -31.41
CA TYR A 1088 22.72 0.81 -32.19
C TYR A 1088 23.17 1.58 -33.43
N GLU A 1089 22.29 2.28 -34.13
CA GLU A 1089 22.62 3.16 -35.25
C GLU A 1089 23.55 4.29 -34.78
N PHE A 1090 23.22 4.95 -33.68
CA PHE A 1090 24.08 6.00 -33.16
C PHE A 1090 25.47 5.47 -32.76
N HIS A 1091 25.52 4.33 -32.05
CA HIS A 1091 26.79 3.78 -31.60
C HIS A 1091 27.61 3.16 -32.75
N TYR A 1092 27.03 2.22 -33.49
CA TYR A 1092 27.72 1.39 -34.48
C TYR A 1092 27.81 2.01 -35.87
N ASP A 1093 26.82 2.80 -36.29
CA ASP A 1093 26.83 3.43 -37.63
C ASP A 1093 27.40 4.85 -37.63
N TYR A 1094 27.45 5.52 -36.47
CA TYR A 1094 27.95 6.90 -36.36
C TYR A 1094 29.18 7.04 -35.46
N ILE A 1095 29.07 6.74 -34.16
CA ILE A 1095 30.17 6.97 -33.19
C ILE A 1095 31.41 6.13 -33.52
N LEU A 1096 31.27 4.82 -33.67
CA LEU A 1096 32.43 3.94 -33.89
C LEU A 1096 33.12 4.20 -35.24
N PRO A 1097 32.42 4.38 -36.39
CA PRO A 1097 33.08 4.73 -37.64
C PRO A 1097 33.78 6.09 -37.62
N LYS A 1098 33.19 7.10 -36.94
CA LYS A 1098 33.72 8.47 -36.90
C LYS A 1098 34.90 8.62 -35.94
N PHE A 1099 34.84 8.00 -34.77
CA PHE A 1099 35.82 8.21 -33.69
C PHE A 1099 36.71 6.99 -33.42
N GLN A 1100 36.34 5.80 -33.90
CA GLN A 1100 37.13 4.57 -33.76
C GLN A 1100 37.51 4.30 -32.29
N ASP A 1101 38.80 4.10 -32.01
CA ASP A 1101 39.35 3.84 -30.68
C ASP A 1101 39.37 5.07 -29.75
N LYS A 1102 39.05 6.25 -30.28
CA LYS A 1102 38.94 7.51 -29.50
C LYS A 1102 37.61 7.66 -28.79
N ALA A 1103 36.64 6.79 -29.05
CA ALA A 1103 35.35 6.78 -28.36
C ALA A 1103 35.21 5.57 -27.47
N LYS A 1104 34.83 5.81 -26.21
CA LYS A 1104 34.60 4.76 -25.22
C LYS A 1104 33.26 4.98 -24.54
N LEU A 1105 32.38 3.98 -24.57
CA LEU A 1105 31.10 4.08 -23.89
C LEU A 1105 31.30 3.81 -22.40
N LEU A 1106 30.91 4.77 -21.57
CA LEU A 1106 30.99 4.64 -20.12
C LEU A 1106 29.73 3.99 -19.55
N TYR A 1107 28.57 4.46 -20.00
CA TYR A 1107 27.29 4.10 -19.42
C TYR A 1107 26.13 4.21 -20.42
N THR A 1108 25.11 3.38 -20.22
CA THR A 1108 23.83 3.50 -20.90
C THR A 1108 22.67 3.16 -19.94
N ASP A 1109 21.56 3.90 -20.04
CA ASP A 1109 20.25 3.52 -19.49
C ASP A 1109 19.15 3.91 -20.47
N THR A 1110 18.61 2.90 -21.17
CA THR A 1110 17.44 2.93 -22.04
C THR A 1110 17.56 3.78 -23.30
N ASP A 1111 17.72 5.09 -23.17
CA ASP A 1111 17.77 6.12 -24.21
C ASP A 1111 19.03 6.98 -24.15
N SER A 1112 19.83 6.79 -23.11
CA SER A 1112 21.06 7.53 -22.85
C SER A 1112 22.33 6.76 -23.17
N LEU A 1113 23.36 7.49 -23.63
CA LEU A 1113 24.73 7.04 -23.87
C LEU A 1113 25.71 8.08 -23.34
N ILE A 1114 26.54 7.70 -22.37
CA ILE A 1114 27.61 8.55 -21.85
C ILE A 1114 28.94 8.08 -22.45
N TYR A 1115 29.62 8.97 -23.18
CA TYR A 1115 30.89 8.68 -23.83
C TYR A 1115 32.04 9.44 -23.20
N GLN A 1116 33.21 8.80 -23.16
CA GLN A 1116 34.50 9.47 -23.14
C GLN A 1116 35.01 9.57 -24.59
N LEU A 1117 35.35 10.79 -25.03
CA LEU A 1117 35.81 11.09 -26.38
C LEU A 1117 37.16 11.80 -26.33
N ASN A 1118 38.17 11.18 -26.95
CA ASN A 1118 39.52 11.72 -27.07
C ASN A 1118 39.69 12.44 -28.42
N VAL A 1119 39.21 13.68 -28.48
CA VAL A 1119 39.18 14.51 -29.72
C VAL A 1119 39.56 15.95 -29.41
N PRO A 1120 40.07 16.74 -30.38
CA PRO A 1120 40.40 18.14 -30.16
C PRO A 1120 39.20 18.97 -29.68
N ASP A 1121 38.04 18.78 -30.33
CA ASP A 1121 36.80 19.47 -29.97
C ASP A 1121 35.57 18.70 -30.46
N ILE A 1122 34.74 18.22 -29.53
CA ILE A 1122 33.50 17.52 -29.87
C ILE A 1122 32.41 18.47 -30.36
N TYR A 1123 32.42 19.72 -29.93
CA TYR A 1123 31.36 20.67 -30.26
C TYR A 1123 31.42 21.09 -31.73
N GLU A 1124 32.60 21.11 -32.36
CA GLU A 1124 32.71 21.30 -33.82
C GLU A 1124 32.04 20.16 -34.59
N HIS A 1125 32.21 18.91 -34.16
CA HIS A 1125 31.53 17.78 -34.78
C HIS A 1125 30.00 17.82 -34.58
N ILE A 1126 29.52 18.32 -33.44
CA ILE A 1126 28.07 18.53 -33.22
C ILE A 1126 27.53 19.59 -34.19
N LYS A 1127 28.29 20.65 -34.49
CA LYS A 1127 27.89 21.65 -35.51
C LYS A 1127 27.83 21.05 -36.91
N GLU A 1128 28.91 20.35 -37.32
CA GLU A 1128 29.02 19.69 -38.62
C GLU A 1128 27.83 18.74 -38.84
N ASP A 1129 27.51 17.92 -37.83
CA ASP A 1129 26.44 16.92 -37.88
C ASP A 1129 25.14 17.40 -37.20
N SER A 1130 24.86 18.70 -37.22
CA SER A 1130 23.71 19.29 -36.52
C SER A 1130 22.34 18.69 -36.90
N HIS A 1131 22.21 18.03 -38.05
CA HIS A 1131 21.01 17.29 -38.44
C HIS A 1131 20.72 16.05 -37.55
N ARG A 1132 21.72 15.55 -36.81
CA ARG A 1132 21.60 14.40 -35.89
C ARG A 1132 21.34 14.82 -34.44
N PHE A 1133 21.53 16.10 -34.13
CA PHE A 1133 21.50 16.61 -32.77
C PHE A 1133 20.35 17.60 -32.55
N ASP A 1134 19.74 17.53 -31.37
CA ASP A 1134 18.92 18.61 -30.83
C ASP A 1134 19.79 19.50 -29.94
N THR A 1135 19.99 20.72 -30.41
CA THR A 1135 20.81 21.75 -29.76
C THR A 1135 19.94 22.89 -29.22
N SER A 1136 18.62 22.73 -29.22
CA SER A 1136 17.69 23.81 -28.88
C SER A 1136 17.73 24.26 -27.43
N ASP A 1137 18.23 23.42 -26.53
CA ASP A 1137 18.35 23.70 -25.10
C ASP A 1137 19.73 24.31 -24.72
N TYR A 1138 20.65 24.50 -25.69
CA TYR A 1138 21.90 25.25 -25.46
C TYR A 1138 21.61 26.74 -25.24
N GLU A 1139 22.46 27.44 -24.50
CA GLU A 1139 22.37 28.90 -24.36
C GLU A 1139 22.56 29.62 -25.71
N PRO A 1140 21.81 30.70 -26.02
CA PRO A 1140 21.93 31.42 -27.30
C PRO A 1140 23.35 31.92 -27.61
N ASN A 1141 24.08 32.31 -26.57
CA ASN A 1141 25.48 32.77 -26.65
C ASN A 1141 26.44 31.75 -26.02
N ASN A 1142 26.21 30.45 -26.27
CA ASN A 1142 27.07 29.40 -25.74
C ASN A 1142 28.53 29.57 -26.22
N PRO A 1143 29.53 29.23 -25.39
CA PRO A 1143 30.96 29.44 -25.71
C PRO A 1143 31.46 28.58 -26.89
N TYR A 1144 30.62 27.66 -27.36
CA TYR A 1144 30.91 26.77 -28.47
C TYR A 1144 30.44 27.35 -29.81
N GLY A 1145 29.57 28.36 -29.84
CA GLY A 1145 29.00 28.90 -31.08
C GLY A 1145 28.05 27.93 -31.80
N ILE A 1146 27.36 27.06 -31.05
CA ILE A 1146 26.35 26.14 -31.59
C ILE A 1146 25.02 26.89 -31.77
N GLU A 1147 24.40 26.79 -32.95
CA GLU A 1147 23.06 27.31 -33.21
C GLU A 1147 21.96 26.44 -32.55
N GLN A 1148 20.91 27.07 -32.02
CA GLN A 1148 19.75 26.36 -31.44
C GLN A 1148 18.85 25.78 -32.55
N LYS A 1149 18.84 24.45 -32.73
CA LYS A 1149 18.04 23.74 -33.75
C LYS A 1149 17.33 22.51 -33.19
N ASN A 1150 16.35 22.01 -33.95
CA ASN A 1150 15.69 20.71 -33.78
C ASN A 1150 14.94 20.46 -32.46
N LYS A 1151 14.31 21.50 -31.90
CA LYS A 1151 13.60 21.46 -30.62
C LYS A 1151 12.63 20.30 -30.45
N LYS A 1152 13.03 19.34 -29.62
CA LYS A 1152 12.27 18.14 -29.22
C LYS A 1152 11.85 17.27 -30.40
N VAL A 1153 12.61 17.27 -31.49
CA VAL A 1153 12.37 16.38 -32.63
C VAL A 1153 12.64 14.93 -32.17
N PRO A 1154 11.64 14.03 -32.26
CA PRO A 1154 11.80 12.64 -31.81
C PRO A 1154 12.92 11.91 -32.55
N GLY A 1155 13.71 11.12 -31.83
CA GLY A 1155 14.77 10.26 -32.39
C GLY A 1155 16.14 10.92 -32.54
N LEU A 1156 16.24 12.25 -32.42
CA LEU A 1156 17.54 12.93 -32.41
C LEU A 1156 18.22 12.85 -31.05
N MET A 1157 19.56 12.92 -31.05
CA MET A 1157 20.36 12.98 -29.82
C MET A 1157 20.42 14.40 -29.29
N LYS A 1158 20.12 14.61 -28.01
CA LYS A 1158 20.43 15.86 -27.30
C LYS A 1158 21.60 15.65 -26.35
N ASP A 1159 22.31 16.72 -26.08
CA ASP A 1159 23.24 16.80 -24.96
C ASP A 1159 22.44 17.07 -23.68
N GLU A 1160 22.37 16.09 -22.78
CA GLU A 1160 21.58 16.17 -21.54
C GLU A 1160 22.11 17.26 -20.59
N ASN A 1161 23.38 17.63 -20.72
CA ASN A 1161 23.99 18.69 -19.92
C ASN A 1161 23.72 20.09 -20.50
N ASN A 1162 23.05 20.21 -21.64
CA ASN A 1162 22.75 21.48 -22.31
C ASN A 1162 24.01 22.36 -22.52
N GLY A 1163 25.14 21.74 -22.87
CA GLY A 1163 26.43 22.41 -23.03
C GLY A 1163 27.21 22.64 -21.73
N GLN A 1164 26.73 22.21 -20.57
CA GLN A 1164 27.53 22.20 -19.34
C GLN A 1164 28.57 21.07 -19.39
N ILE A 1165 29.79 21.36 -18.93
CA ILE A 1165 30.90 20.41 -18.98
C ILE A 1165 30.77 19.43 -17.82
N MET A 1166 30.71 18.13 -18.13
CA MET A 1166 30.85 17.06 -17.14
C MET A 1166 32.34 16.89 -16.80
N LEU A 1167 32.71 17.12 -15.54
CA LEU A 1167 34.11 17.10 -15.09
C LEU A 1167 34.62 15.68 -14.86
N GLU A 1168 33.77 14.84 -14.27
CA GLU A 1168 34.16 13.50 -13.82
C GLU A 1168 32.95 12.56 -13.86
N PHE A 1169 33.19 11.30 -14.18
CA PHE A 1169 32.17 10.26 -14.21
C PHE A 1169 32.58 9.11 -13.27
N VAL A 1170 31.67 8.69 -12.39
CA VAL A 1170 31.88 7.52 -11.52
C VAL A 1170 30.68 6.56 -11.60
N GLY A 1171 30.90 5.38 -12.18
CA GLY A 1171 29.90 4.34 -12.36
C GLY A 1171 30.02 3.19 -11.34
N LEU A 1172 29.09 3.10 -10.38
CA LEU A 1172 29.09 2.05 -9.36
C LEU A 1172 28.40 0.78 -9.86
N ARG A 1173 27.20 0.91 -10.44
CA ARG A 1173 26.41 -0.17 -11.04
C ARG A 1173 25.37 0.42 -11.99
N ALA A 1174 24.69 -0.43 -12.76
CA ALA A 1174 23.52 -0.02 -13.54
C ALA A 1174 22.54 0.78 -12.65
N LYS A 1175 22.09 1.94 -13.14
CA LYS A 1175 21.22 2.91 -12.44
C LYS A 1175 21.79 3.55 -11.18
N ASN A 1176 23.11 3.52 -11.01
CA ASN A 1176 23.80 4.19 -9.90
C ASN A 1176 25.15 4.75 -10.39
N VAL A 1177 25.13 6.03 -10.76
CA VAL A 1177 26.25 6.81 -11.29
C VAL A 1177 26.33 8.15 -10.55
N CYS A 1178 27.54 8.69 -10.46
CA CYS A 1178 27.80 10.07 -10.06
C CYS A 1178 28.35 10.79 -11.29
N LEU A 1179 27.78 11.95 -11.61
CA LEU A 1179 28.14 12.82 -12.73
C LEU A 1179 28.56 14.19 -12.21
#